data_AF-A0A9P9X877-F1
#
_entry.id   AF-A0A9P9X877-F1
#
_cell.length_a   1.000
_cell.length_b   1.000
_cell.length_c   1.000
_cell.angle_alpha   90.00
_cell.angle_beta   90.00
_cell.angle_gamma   90.00
#
_symmetry.space_group_name_H-M   'P 1'
#
loop_
_entity.id
_entity.type
_entity.pdbx_description
1 polymer ?
#
loop_
_entity_poly.entity_id
_entity_poly.type
_entity_poly.pdbx_seq_one_letter_code
_entity_poly.pdbx_strand_id
1 'polypeptide(L)'
;MSQKHPPERKIANPLSHLYVETSWRDTPELPQAEEIMKESYILPKNDGLNVVYPTKSAYLRAQYDLLRFEGTEPLRRAVQEYKSAPEMAESTETCIYTDVSVRGVNIIRLGVMVRITFSAIRARQLINWPASQRVVPGTIVALSPASDHFRTQCIVAVVTGRYDDLAGNSTAPPPLDLEFSDPSITASFMEPDKEYVMVEARSNYFEAVRHVLEGLKQTAEDDSPFDKYFIGQFNTVDMSSSLPSSSTTLDISALHDGLQRPVPIYIPKQGDIPSHIQSKTRLDQSQLQALQRMITKNLAIVQGPPGTGKTHTSMAALKVLLSTQHSNVPIIVTAQKNDTVDELLVRCHNLGVDFVRLGGQAKDEVVASRTLFNLRTRSRGKTWSKSALEKRLVSLRFQAKLLLQRCFPPAHQELILPEHFREVGLISAEQYASVTKCWDGDVRSIAREGSQHLLGSWLGDQLLAQLPHRSVHVPLSDGIDNDEAASGPAISEKGSADNKKEQLSGKPILIARWNSIKYSKGVALNHKMAQELLVKNGNLWSIVPKYRGMVYHYLERRYLASTKLALSAIFRQLDNIVKKLKVVRWQEDITAVRESKARIIGCTTTGLTKYRRLIAALWPRVMMIEEAAETREANITAALFPSLERIILVGDHMQLAPHADCLELSKPPFYLNVSLFQRLVERGLEHSTLQVQRRMTPDIRKLLNAWYPLLVDHPSTFDREAVPGMGLQSVLWFNHQRPESSDRYCSKVNTFEADMIVGLYGHLVSNGTSPSEITILTFYSGQKACIEHRLRQTPGAGHLGPEVQTVDGYQGRENRIILISITRSPEDRTKPDSGFLNDLRRAIVALSRPRHLLVILGDMQNLLASSARPIWSEVLNRMEASPMDYIPVFCKAHKSEIRIRQPGDWAKLAGKGGCSMRCGRPTAAQGATCGRKCHGGSCKPTVGAMFTDSNAQTILERISSPQAQEDLIDLSD
;
A
#
# COMPACT_ATOMS: atom_id res chain seq x y z
N MET A 1 -0.27 1.36 75.76
CA MET A 1 1.09 1.94 75.79
C MET A 1 2.01 1.00 75.01
N SER A 2 2.10 1.17 73.69
CA SER A 2 3.10 1.99 72.98
C SER A 2 4.49 1.35 72.96
N GLN A 3 4.86 0.76 71.82
CA GLN A 3 6.17 0.97 71.23
C GLN A 3 6.08 0.83 69.70
N LYS A 4 6.36 1.94 69.03
CA LYS A 4 6.40 2.13 67.58
C LYS A 4 7.72 1.56 67.04
N HIS A 5 7.66 0.67 66.05
CA HIS A 5 8.78 0.46 65.12
C HIS A 5 8.60 1.37 63.89
N PRO A 6 9.67 2.03 63.40
CA PRO A 6 9.61 2.95 62.27
C PRO A 6 9.49 2.18 60.94
N PRO A 7 8.87 2.77 59.90
CA PRO A 7 8.75 2.11 58.60
C PRO A 7 10.10 2.08 57.88
N GLU A 8 10.43 0.91 57.32
CA GLU A 8 11.62 0.68 56.50
C GLU A 8 11.64 1.63 55.30
N ARG A 9 12.79 2.29 55.10
CA ARG A 9 13.09 3.11 53.93
C ARG A 9 13.03 2.25 52.68
N LYS A 10 12.08 2.53 51.78
CA LYS A 10 12.14 2.09 50.39
C LYS A 10 13.47 2.53 49.78
N ILE A 11 14.32 1.57 49.46
CA ILE A 11 15.53 1.78 48.68
C ILE A 11 15.07 2.23 47.29
N ALA A 12 15.23 3.52 47.00
CA ALA A 12 15.04 4.05 45.66
C ALA A 12 16.05 3.39 44.72
N ASN A 13 15.55 2.86 43.60
CA ASN A 13 16.36 2.25 42.56
C ASN A 13 17.36 3.30 42.01
N PRO A 14 18.68 3.10 42.12
CA PRO A 14 19.68 4.14 41.81
C PRO A 14 19.87 4.43 40.31
N LEU A 15 18.97 3.95 39.45
CA LEU A 15 19.00 4.17 38.00
C LEU A 15 17.95 5.19 37.50
N SER A 16 17.20 5.87 38.38
CA SER A 16 16.20 6.88 37.97
C SER A 16 16.77 8.26 37.64
N HIS A 17 18.08 8.46 37.78
CA HIS A 17 18.74 9.76 37.56
C HIS A 17 19.89 9.62 36.58
N LEU A 18 19.61 9.33 35.31
CA LEU A 18 20.59 9.54 34.22
C LEU A 18 19.99 9.59 32.82
N TYR A 19 18.73 9.96 32.65
CA TYR A 19 18.22 10.50 31.38
C TYR A 19 17.12 11.51 31.72
N VAL A 20 17.28 12.75 31.28
CA VAL A 20 16.11 13.61 31.07
C VAL A 20 15.38 12.95 29.90
N GLU A 21 14.50 11.98 30.17
CA GLU A 21 13.65 11.39 29.14
C GLU A 21 12.81 12.52 28.57
N THR A 22 13.18 13.03 27.39
CA THR A 22 12.26 13.77 26.55
C THR A 22 11.01 12.93 26.42
N SER A 23 9.85 13.51 26.71
CA SER A 23 8.56 12.83 26.57
C SER A 23 8.49 12.21 25.17
N TRP A 24 8.08 10.95 25.04
CA TRP A 24 7.93 10.27 23.74
C TRP A 24 7.01 11.04 22.77
N ARG A 25 6.18 11.95 23.32
CA ARG A 25 5.34 12.90 22.59
C ARG A 25 6.13 13.97 21.84
N ASP A 26 7.29 14.37 22.35
CA ASP A 26 8.15 15.42 21.77
C ASP A 26 9.12 14.86 20.71
N THR A 27 9.19 13.53 20.54
CA THR A 27 10.06 12.87 19.57
C THR A 27 9.79 13.39 18.14
N PRO A 28 10.79 13.77 17.34
CA PRO A 28 10.53 14.27 15.98
C PRO A 28 9.75 13.27 15.09
N GLU A 29 8.86 13.81 14.25
CA GLU A 29 8.03 13.02 13.33
C GLU A 29 8.88 12.15 12.41
N LEU A 30 9.93 12.72 11.81
CA LEU A 30 10.94 12.01 11.04
C LEU A 30 12.08 11.52 11.95
N PRO A 31 12.61 10.31 11.72
CA PRO A 31 13.74 9.80 12.49
C PRO A 31 14.98 10.62 12.23
N GLN A 32 15.74 10.82 13.30
CA GLN A 32 16.99 11.55 13.25
C GLN A 32 18.13 10.60 12.83
N ALA A 33 19.24 11.19 12.40
CA ALA A 33 20.42 10.45 11.98
C ALA A 33 20.91 9.48 13.07
N GLU A 34 20.88 9.90 14.33
CA GLU A 34 21.33 9.12 15.48
C GLU A 34 20.47 7.86 15.68
N GLU A 35 19.15 7.94 15.41
CA GLU A 35 18.21 6.83 15.53
C GLU A 35 18.43 5.76 14.43
N ILE A 36 18.81 6.17 13.23
CA ILE A 36 19.14 5.27 12.12
C ILE A 36 20.54 4.66 12.29
N MET A 37 21.47 5.40 12.88
CA MET A 37 22.86 4.97 13.07
C MET A 37 23.09 4.10 14.30
N LYS A 38 22.12 4.03 15.22
CA LYS A 38 22.18 3.24 16.46
C LYS A 38 22.20 1.74 16.15
N GLU A 39 22.97 0.98 16.93
CA GLU A 39 23.11 -0.48 16.73
C GLU A 39 22.03 -1.31 17.46
N SER A 40 21.43 -0.78 18.53
CA SER A 40 20.47 -1.53 19.35
C SER A 40 19.32 -0.68 19.88
N TYR A 41 18.17 -1.34 20.06
CA TYR A 41 16.96 -0.78 20.66
C TYR A 41 16.44 -1.70 21.75
N ILE A 42 15.99 -1.11 22.86
CA ILE A 42 15.25 -1.81 23.90
C ILE A 42 13.78 -1.55 23.63
N LEU A 43 13.05 -2.59 23.25
CA LEU A 43 11.62 -2.50 22.97
C LEU A 43 10.80 -2.85 24.22
N PRO A 44 9.64 -2.19 24.39
CA PRO A 44 8.71 -2.58 25.43
C PRO A 44 8.25 -4.01 25.18
N LYS A 45 8.19 -4.80 26.25
CA LYS A 45 7.44 -6.05 26.22
C LYS A 45 5.97 -5.69 26.12
N ASN A 46 5.34 -6.21 25.08
CA ASN A 46 3.90 -6.22 24.94
C ASN A 46 3.51 -7.70 25.04
N ASP A 47 3.58 -8.29 26.25
CA ASP A 47 3.36 -9.74 26.57
C ASP A 47 1.96 -10.28 26.17
N GLY A 48 1.38 -9.75 25.10
CA GLY A 48 0.17 -10.18 24.43
C GLY A 48 -1.08 -9.76 25.19
N LEU A 49 -2.02 -10.69 25.18
CA LEU A 49 -3.41 -10.51 25.56
C LEU A 49 -3.62 -10.16 27.03
N ASN A 50 -2.64 -10.48 27.88
CA ASN A 50 -2.75 -10.39 29.33
C ASN A 50 -2.09 -9.11 29.92
N VAL A 51 -1.52 -8.25 29.08
CA VAL A 51 -0.89 -7.02 29.57
C VAL A 51 -1.96 -6.05 30.08
N VAL A 52 -1.84 -5.71 31.36
CA VAL A 52 -2.58 -4.61 31.98
C VAL A 52 -1.65 -3.41 32.04
N TYR A 53 -2.04 -2.32 31.40
CA TYR A 53 -1.24 -1.11 31.36
C TYR A 53 -1.64 -0.21 32.54
N PRO A 54 -0.67 0.39 33.26
CA PRO A 54 -0.98 1.20 34.44
C PRO A 54 -1.70 2.50 34.06
N THR A 55 -1.42 3.04 32.88
CA THR A 55 -2.00 4.30 32.39
C THR A 55 -2.21 4.25 30.88
N LYS A 56 -3.10 5.12 30.37
CA LYS A 56 -3.26 5.36 28.92
C LYS A 56 -1.94 5.70 28.25
N SER A 57 -1.15 6.59 28.88
CA SER A 57 0.15 7.01 28.33
C SER A 57 1.13 5.85 28.20
N ALA A 58 1.16 4.92 29.16
CA ALA A 58 2.00 3.73 29.09
C ALA A 58 1.60 2.80 27.94
N TYR A 59 0.30 2.60 27.75
CA TYR A 59 -0.25 1.83 26.63
C TYR A 59 0.11 2.47 25.28
N LEU A 60 -0.14 3.76 25.11
CA LEU A 60 0.14 4.48 23.86
C LEU A 60 1.64 4.56 23.56
N ARG A 61 2.50 4.73 24.60
CA ARG A 61 3.96 4.68 24.46
C ARG A 61 4.42 3.31 23.97
N ALA A 62 3.87 2.21 24.51
CA ALA A 62 4.24 0.88 24.05
C ALA A 62 3.91 0.64 22.57
N GLN A 63 2.72 1.08 22.14
CA GLN A 63 2.32 1.03 20.72
C GLN A 63 3.21 1.93 19.85
N TYR A 64 3.55 3.13 20.34
CA TYR A 64 4.42 4.08 19.66
C TYR A 64 5.82 3.51 19.43
N ASP A 65 6.45 2.95 20.48
CA ASP A 65 7.81 2.43 20.43
C ASP A 65 7.92 1.22 19.49
N LEU A 66 6.94 0.30 19.51
CA LEU A 66 6.90 -0.85 18.60
C LEU A 66 6.78 -0.43 17.13
N LEU A 67 5.85 0.50 16.84
CA LEU A 67 5.68 1.01 15.49
C LEU A 67 6.86 1.86 15.02
N ARG A 68 7.45 2.67 15.90
CA ARG A 68 8.63 3.48 15.56
C ARG A 68 9.81 2.59 15.22
N PHE A 69 9.98 1.50 15.96
CA PHE A 69 10.97 0.48 15.64
C PHE A 69 10.69 -0.18 14.30
N GLU A 70 9.49 -0.71 14.07
CA GLU A 70 9.11 -1.30 12.77
C GLU A 70 9.36 -0.33 11.61
N GLY A 71 8.99 0.94 11.79
CA GLY A 71 9.17 2.04 10.83
C GLY A 71 10.63 2.34 10.46
N THR A 72 11.59 2.08 11.36
CA THR A 72 12.99 2.52 11.21
C THR A 72 13.98 1.37 11.11
N GLU A 73 13.65 0.20 11.63
CA GLU A 73 14.54 -0.96 11.72
C GLU A 73 15.02 -1.47 10.34
N PRO A 74 14.17 -1.59 9.30
CA PRO A 74 14.66 -2.00 7.98
C PRO A 74 15.73 -1.06 7.41
N LEU A 75 15.54 0.25 7.55
CA LEU A 75 16.54 1.24 7.09
C LEU A 75 17.80 1.19 7.94
N ARG A 76 17.67 1.00 9.26
CA ARG A 76 18.81 0.81 10.17
C ARG A 76 19.64 -0.41 9.77
N ARG A 77 19.01 -1.57 9.53
CA ARG A 77 19.69 -2.79 9.05
C ARG A 77 20.42 -2.54 7.74
N ALA A 78 19.75 -1.91 6.77
CA ALA A 78 20.33 -1.57 5.48
C ALA A 78 21.56 -0.65 5.60
N VAL A 79 21.50 0.35 6.49
CA VAL A 79 22.63 1.23 6.77
C VAL A 79 23.78 0.49 7.45
N GLN A 80 23.50 -0.39 8.42
CA GLN A 80 24.55 -1.18 9.09
C GLN A 80 25.19 -2.20 8.13
N GLU A 81 24.39 -2.85 7.27
CA GLU A 81 24.86 -3.77 6.22
C GLU A 81 25.86 -3.04 5.31
N TYR A 82 25.46 -1.88 4.76
CA TYR A 82 26.33 -1.05 3.92
C TYR A 82 27.57 -0.53 4.68
N LYS A 83 27.42 -0.07 5.91
CA LYS A 83 28.53 0.43 6.75
C LYS A 83 29.58 -0.65 6.99
N SER A 84 29.16 -1.91 7.16
CA SER A 84 30.05 -3.05 7.35
C SER A 84 30.80 -3.45 6.07
N ALA A 85 30.16 -3.31 4.90
CA ALA A 85 30.73 -3.68 3.61
C ALA A 85 30.39 -2.64 2.51
N PRO A 86 31.09 -1.49 2.45
CA PRO A 86 30.73 -0.40 1.52
C PRO A 86 30.77 -0.75 0.03
N GLU A 87 31.50 -1.81 -0.32
CA GLU A 87 31.64 -2.32 -1.69
C GLU A 87 30.62 -3.42 -2.06
N MET A 88 29.64 -3.70 -1.20
CA MET A 88 28.61 -4.70 -1.47
C MET A 88 27.78 -4.37 -2.72
N ALA A 89 27.22 -5.41 -3.35
CA ALA A 89 26.09 -5.25 -4.25
C ALA A 89 24.80 -5.10 -3.43
N GLU A 90 23.67 -4.84 -4.08
CA GLU A 90 22.38 -4.89 -3.38
C GLU A 90 22.08 -6.28 -2.80
N SER A 91 21.39 -6.31 -1.67
CA SER A 91 20.92 -7.53 -1.01
C SER A 91 19.41 -7.72 -1.20
N THR A 92 18.84 -8.76 -0.59
CA THR A 92 17.38 -8.98 -0.56
C THR A 92 16.63 -7.91 0.24
N GLU A 93 17.32 -7.21 1.14
CA GLU A 93 16.73 -6.20 2.03
C GLU A 93 17.20 -4.77 1.72
N THR A 94 18.33 -4.61 1.03
CA THR A 94 19.00 -3.30 0.86
C THR A 94 19.12 -2.88 -0.60
N CYS A 95 18.67 -1.66 -0.90
CA CYS A 95 18.91 -0.94 -2.16
C CYS A 95 20.02 0.11 -1.96
N ILE A 96 20.94 0.22 -2.92
CA ILE A 96 22.10 1.11 -2.82
C ILE A 96 22.20 1.97 -4.07
N TYR A 97 22.31 3.27 -3.84
CA TYR A 97 22.42 4.28 -4.90
C TYR A 97 23.72 5.05 -4.75
N THR A 98 24.53 5.07 -5.80
CA THR A 98 25.82 5.77 -5.86
C THR A 98 25.73 7.01 -6.74
N ASP A 99 26.81 7.79 -6.83
CA ASP A 99 26.85 9.02 -7.64
C ASP A 99 25.69 9.98 -7.32
N VAL A 100 25.23 9.97 -6.07
CA VAL A 100 24.10 10.80 -5.66
C VAL A 100 24.58 12.25 -5.60
N SER A 101 23.97 13.08 -6.43
CA SER A 101 24.40 14.45 -6.69
C SER A 101 23.20 15.39 -6.73
N VAL A 102 23.39 16.58 -6.16
CA VAL A 102 22.35 17.62 -6.12
C VAL A 102 22.23 18.32 -7.48
N ARG A 103 21.01 18.36 -8.01
CA ARG A 103 20.68 19.02 -9.29
C ARG A 103 19.91 20.32 -9.14
N GLY A 104 19.26 20.57 -8.01
CA GLY A 104 18.48 21.79 -7.84
C GLY A 104 17.56 21.76 -6.64
N VAL A 105 16.70 22.78 -6.56
CA VAL A 105 15.69 22.91 -5.51
C VAL A 105 14.33 23.14 -6.14
N ASN A 106 13.34 22.41 -5.66
CA ASN A 106 11.95 22.58 -6.05
C ASN A 106 11.15 23.16 -4.88
N ILE A 107 10.65 24.38 -5.04
CA ILE A 107 9.85 25.07 -4.00
C ILE A 107 8.38 25.00 -4.40
N ILE A 108 7.63 24.10 -3.77
CA ILE A 108 6.22 23.82 -4.06
C ILE A 108 5.35 24.07 -2.84
N ARG A 109 4.02 23.92 -2.99
CA ARG A 109 3.06 24.09 -1.88
C ARG A 109 3.23 23.04 -0.76
N LEU A 110 4.03 22.00 -0.98
CA LEU A 110 4.38 20.99 0.03
C LEU A 110 5.56 21.39 0.91
N GLY A 111 6.49 22.19 0.40
CA GLY A 111 7.76 22.49 1.06
C GLY A 111 8.89 22.83 0.08
N VAL A 112 10.10 22.85 0.61
CA VAL A 112 11.35 23.00 -0.14
C VAL A 112 11.96 21.61 -0.33
N MET A 113 12.03 21.15 -1.57
CA MET A 113 12.59 19.84 -1.91
C MET A 113 13.93 19.99 -2.62
N VAL A 114 14.88 19.10 -2.35
CA VAL A 114 16.14 19.04 -3.09
C VAL A 114 16.02 18.00 -4.18
N ARG A 115 16.27 18.42 -5.41
CA ARG A 115 16.32 17.52 -6.57
C ARG A 115 17.69 16.86 -6.66
N ILE A 116 17.72 15.55 -6.72
CA ILE A 116 18.94 14.75 -6.90
C ILE A 116 18.88 13.88 -8.16
N THR A 117 20.05 13.51 -8.64
CA THR A 117 20.27 12.40 -9.58
C THR A 117 21.17 11.37 -8.94
N PHE A 118 21.08 10.12 -9.37
CA PHE A 118 21.80 9.01 -8.78
C PHE A 118 22.02 7.89 -9.81
N SER A 119 22.90 6.95 -9.47
CA SER A 119 23.16 5.71 -10.19
C SER A 119 22.62 4.53 -9.40
N ALA A 120 21.98 3.58 -10.11
CA ALA A 120 21.52 2.31 -9.53
C ALA A 120 22.40 1.12 -9.97
N ILE A 121 23.66 1.37 -10.32
CA ILE A 121 24.58 0.36 -10.85
C ILE A 121 24.78 -0.83 -9.90
N ARG A 122 24.64 -0.62 -8.59
CA ARG A 122 24.75 -1.66 -7.55
C ARG A 122 23.66 -2.73 -7.64
N ALA A 123 22.55 -2.46 -8.34
CA ALA A 123 21.52 -3.45 -8.62
C ALA A 123 21.98 -4.55 -9.58
N ARG A 124 23.03 -4.31 -10.39
CA ARG A 124 23.58 -5.23 -11.42
C ARG A 124 22.56 -5.75 -12.44
N GLN A 125 21.42 -5.07 -12.57
CA GLN A 125 20.35 -5.39 -13.52
C GLN A 125 19.63 -4.11 -13.94
N LEU A 126 18.99 -4.15 -15.11
CA LEU A 126 18.15 -3.04 -15.58
C LEU A 126 16.89 -2.94 -14.72
N ILE A 127 16.53 -1.70 -14.35
CA ILE A 127 15.35 -1.41 -13.54
C ILE A 127 14.30 -0.77 -14.45
N ASN A 128 13.13 -1.39 -14.54
CA ASN A 128 11.94 -0.74 -15.11
C ASN A 128 11.38 0.25 -14.08
N TRP A 129 11.80 1.50 -14.14
CA TRP A 129 11.47 2.53 -13.14
C TRP A 129 9.97 2.79 -12.99
N PRO A 130 9.18 2.94 -14.07
CA PRO A 130 7.73 3.10 -13.96
C PRO A 130 7.03 2.00 -13.15
N ALA A 131 7.46 0.74 -13.29
CA ALA A 131 6.89 -0.40 -12.58
C ALA A 131 7.53 -0.67 -11.20
N SER A 132 8.67 -0.05 -10.91
CA SER A 132 9.46 -0.31 -9.70
C SER A 132 8.82 0.30 -8.45
N GLN A 133 8.89 -0.43 -7.33
CA GLN A 133 8.51 0.06 -5.99
C GLN A 133 9.67 0.78 -5.27
N ARG A 134 10.82 0.94 -5.93
CA ARG A 134 11.99 1.64 -5.38
C ARG A 134 11.76 3.14 -5.33
N VAL A 135 12.27 3.79 -4.28
CA VAL A 135 12.28 5.24 -4.06
C VAL A 135 10.94 5.90 -4.43
N VAL A 136 9.83 5.27 -4.02
CA VAL A 136 8.50 5.83 -4.24
C VAL A 136 8.22 6.97 -3.25
N PRO A 137 7.37 7.94 -3.59
CA PRO A 137 7.03 9.02 -2.67
C PRO A 137 6.48 8.51 -1.32
N GLY A 138 7.09 8.96 -0.22
CA GLY A 138 6.85 8.54 1.17
C GLY A 138 7.85 7.51 1.70
N THR A 139 8.75 6.99 0.85
CA THR A 139 9.89 6.20 1.28
C THR A 139 10.89 7.06 2.04
N ILE A 140 11.42 6.51 3.13
CA ILE A 140 12.52 7.09 3.88
C ILE A 140 13.86 6.54 3.38
N VAL A 141 14.84 7.42 3.22
CA VAL A 141 16.18 7.09 2.75
C VAL A 141 17.24 7.69 3.69
N ALA A 142 18.37 7.01 3.78
CA ALA A 142 19.54 7.50 4.50
C ALA A 142 20.63 7.87 3.50
N LEU A 143 21.28 9.02 3.70
CA LEU A 143 22.38 9.49 2.87
C LEU A 143 23.63 9.72 3.71
N SER A 144 24.79 9.43 3.14
CA SER A 144 26.10 9.74 3.69
C SER A 144 26.98 10.30 2.57
N PRO A 145 27.93 11.20 2.85
CA PRO A 145 29.01 11.45 1.91
C PRO A 145 29.63 10.12 1.46
N ALA A 146 29.91 9.98 0.17
CA ALA A 146 30.48 8.76 -0.39
C ALA A 146 31.83 8.40 0.26
N SER A 147 32.58 9.40 0.75
CA SER A 147 33.84 9.21 1.48
C SER A 147 33.69 8.82 2.96
N ASP A 148 32.53 9.03 3.57
CA ASP A 148 32.29 8.74 4.98
C ASP A 148 31.72 7.33 5.21
N HIS A 149 30.97 6.80 4.24
CA HIS A 149 30.35 5.47 4.31
C HIS A 149 29.52 5.21 5.59
N PHE A 150 28.73 6.20 6.04
CA PHE A 150 27.94 6.13 7.27
C PHE A 150 28.80 5.78 8.50
N ARG A 151 30.02 6.31 8.59
CA ARG A 151 30.85 6.16 9.79
C ARG A 151 30.53 7.23 10.81
N THR A 152 30.43 8.48 10.36
CA THR A 152 30.21 9.64 11.22
C THR A 152 29.05 10.53 10.76
N GLN A 153 28.68 10.46 9.48
CA GLN A 153 27.64 11.31 8.89
C GLN A 153 26.49 10.46 8.37
N CYS A 154 25.28 10.82 8.78
CA CYS A 154 24.04 10.28 8.25
C CYS A 154 23.04 11.43 8.11
N ILE A 155 22.33 11.46 6.99
CA ILE A 155 21.29 12.42 6.69
C ILE A 155 20.05 11.64 6.31
N VAL A 156 18.96 11.86 7.03
CA VAL A 156 17.69 11.19 6.76
C VAL A 156 16.81 12.10 5.92
N ALA A 157 16.22 11.55 4.87
CA ALA A 157 15.30 12.26 3.99
C ALA A 157 14.10 11.40 3.61
N VAL A 158 13.02 12.05 3.18
CA VAL A 158 11.82 11.39 2.63
C VAL A 158 11.73 11.71 1.14
N VAL A 159 11.50 10.69 0.32
CA VAL A 159 11.24 10.87 -1.10
C VAL A 159 9.85 11.50 -1.27
N THR A 160 9.74 12.61 -1.99
CA THR A 160 8.47 13.32 -2.21
C THR A 160 7.98 13.26 -3.65
N GLY A 161 8.89 13.08 -4.60
CA GLY A 161 8.56 12.99 -6.03
C GLY A 161 9.56 12.14 -6.79
N ARG A 162 9.04 11.28 -7.68
CA ARG A 162 9.78 10.53 -8.70
C ARG A 162 9.25 10.93 -10.07
N TYR A 163 10.11 11.47 -10.92
CA TYR A 163 9.70 12.11 -12.18
C TYR A 163 10.08 11.24 -13.39
N ASP A 164 9.21 10.29 -13.71
CA ASP A 164 9.43 9.30 -14.78
C ASP A 164 9.46 9.96 -16.18
N ASP A 165 8.76 11.09 -16.38
CA ASP A 165 8.59 11.77 -17.68
C ASP A 165 9.87 12.39 -18.28
N LEU A 166 10.96 12.50 -17.51
CA LEU A 166 12.22 13.11 -17.96
C LEU A 166 13.23 12.10 -18.51
N ALA A 167 12.99 10.81 -18.31
CA ALA A 167 13.82 9.74 -18.85
C ALA A 167 13.18 9.25 -20.15
N GLY A 168 13.63 9.77 -21.30
CA GLY A 168 13.21 9.28 -22.62
C GLY A 168 13.55 7.79 -22.90
N ASN A 169 14.14 7.10 -21.92
CA ASN A 169 14.45 5.68 -21.88
C ASN A 169 13.98 5.11 -20.54
N SER A 170 13.16 4.06 -20.55
CA SER A 170 12.52 3.46 -19.35
C SER A 170 13.49 2.85 -18.32
N THR A 171 14.78 2.75 -18.67
CA THR A 171 15.83 2.09 -17.87
C THR A 171 16.73 3.05 -17.09
N ALA A 172 16.78 4.35 -17.45
CA ALA A 172 17.59 5.33 -16.74
C ALA A 172 16.92 5.78 -15.44
N PRO A 173 17.67 5.96 -14.33
CA PRO A 173 17.08 6.38 -13.05
C PRO A 173 16.46 7.78 -13.15
N PRO A 174 15.19 7.94 -12.74
CA PRO A 174 14.50 9.23 -12.79
C PRO A 174 15.04 10.18 -11.72
N PRO A 175 15.02 11.51 -11.95
CA PRO A 175 15.32 12.48 -10.90
C PRO A 175 14.36 12.34 -9.70
N LEU A 176 14.88 12.52 -8.49
CA LEU A 176 14.11 12.44 -7.24
C LEU A 176 14.10 13.79 -6.52
N ASP A 177 12.96 14.12 -5.92
CA ASP A 177 12.84 15.25 -4.99
C ASP A 177 12.83 14.69 -3.55
N LEU A 178 13.79 15.14 -2.72
CA LEU A 178 13.93 14.77 -1.32
C LEU A 178 13.48 15.91 -0.39
N GLU A 179 12.74 15.57 0.66
CA GLU A 179 12.39 16.44 1.79
C GLU A 179 13.24 16.07 3.01
N PHE A 180 13.78 17.08 3.70
CA PHE A 180 14.54 16.91 4.93
C PHE A 180 13.73 17.40 6.13
N SER A 181 14.00 16.83 7.31
CA SER A 181 13.35 17.19 8.57
C SER A 181 13.64 18.62 9.01
N ASP A 182 14.86 19.12 8.74
CA ASP A 182 15.29 20.47 9.09
C ASP A 182 15.66 21.29 7.84
N PRO A 183 15.02 22.45 7.61
CA PRO A 183 15.40 23.40 6.56
C PRO A 183 16.88 23.81 6.57
N SER A 184 17.57 23.72 7.71
CA SER A 184 19.00 24.01 7.83
C SER A 184 19.87 22.93 7.17
N ILE A 185 19.44 21.67 7.25
CA ILE A 185 20.06 20.53 6.56
C ILE A 185 19.86 20.71 5.05
N THR A 186 18.66 21.13 4.63
CA THR A 186 18.35 21.37 3.21
C THR A 186 19.38 22.29 2.55
N ALA A 187 19.71 23.43 3.16
CA ALA A 187 20.70 24.36 2.61
C ALA A 187 22.14 23.82 2.70
N SER A 188 22.46 23.07 3.74
CA SER A 188 23.79 22.46 3.93
C SER A 188 24.06 21.34 2.93
N PHE A 189 23.03 20.57 2.58
CA PHE A 189 23.08 19.48 1.61
C PHE A 189 23.32 19.97 0.17
N MET A 190 23.08 21.25 -0.13
CA MET A 190 23.28 21.87 -1.44
C MET A 190 24.76 22.15 -1.78
N GLU A 191 25.59 21.11 -1.72
CA GLU A 191 26.98 21.12 -2.16
C GLU A 191 27.11 20.32 -3.46
N PRO A 192 27.25 20.96 -4.64
CA PRO A 192 27.31 20.22 -5.91
C PRO A 192 28.56 19.36 -6.06
N ASP A 193 29.66 19.71 -5.38
CA ASP A 193 30.92 18.95 -5.39
C ASP A 193 30.90 17.70 -4.51
N LYS A 194 29.92 17.59 -3.62
CA LYS A 194 29.87 16.51 -2.64
C LYS A 194 29.06 15.36 -3.20
N GLU A 195 29.72 14.23 -3.40
CA GLU A 195 29.08 12.99 -3.78
C GLU A 195 28.53 12.29 -2.55
N TYR A 196 27.33 11.75 -2.67
CA TYR A 196 26.68 10.98 -1.62
C TYR A 196 26.44 9.55 -2.09
N VAL A 197 26.34 8.66 -1.10
CA VAL A 197 25.67 7.36 -1.23
C VAL A 197 24.31 7.47 -0.55
N MET A 198 23.30 6.85 -1.14
CA MET A 198 21.95 6.78 -0.59
C MET A 198 21.52 5.32 -0.45
N VAL A 199 20.95 4.99 0.70
CA VAL A 199 20.50 3.65 1.07
C VAL A 199 19.00 3.68 1.32
N GLU A 200 18.30 2.68 0.78
CA GLU A 200 16.87 2.43 0.97
C GLU A 200 16.69 0.98 1.42
N ALA A 201 15.77 0.74 2.35
CA ALA A 201 15.31 -0.62 2.65
C ALA A 201 14.24 -1.05 1.63
N ARG A 202 14.33 -2.28 1.12
CA ARG A 202 13.37 -2.84 0.15
C ARG A 202 11.98 -3.08 0.73
N SER A 203 11.91 -3.27 2.05
CA SER A 203 10.67 -3.47 2.79
C SER A 203 10.31 -2.22 3.59
N ASN A 204 9.00 -2.03 3.81
CA ASN A 204 8.37 -1.00 4.65
C ASN A 204 8.14 0.37 3.98
N TYR A 205 6.98 0.97 4.29
CA TYR A 205 6.57 2.30 3.83
C TYR A 205 6.34 3.21 5.03
N PHE A 206 7.40 3.97 5.40
CA PHE A 206 7.44 4.77 6.62
C PHE A 206 6.31 5.79 6.74
N GLU A 207 5.87 6.42 5.64
CA GLU A 207 4.81 7.43 5.67
C GLU A 207 3.48 6.89 6.26
N ALA A 208 3.16 5.61 6.05
CA ALA A 208 1.97 5.00 6.67
C ALA A 208 2.13 4.90 8.21
N VAL A 209 3.31 4.51 8.68
CA VAL A 209 3.64 4.42 10.11
C VAL A 209 3.65 5.82 10.74
N ARG A 210 4.24 6.81 10.06
CA ARG A 210 4.34 8.21 10.47
C ARG A 210 2.98 8.79 10.87
N HIS A 211 1.94 8.59 10.06
CA HIS A 211 0.60 9.08 10.36
C HIS A 211 0.02 8.46 11.65
N VAL A 212 0.30 7.19 11.91
CA VAL A 212 -0.14 6.49 13.13
C VAL A 212 0.61 7.03 14.36
N LEU A 213 1.93 7.20 14.26
CA LEU A 213 2.76 7.76 15.34
C LEU A 213 2.27 9.14 15.78
N GLU A 214 1.99 10.02 14.83
CA GLU A 214 1.46 11.37 15.10
C GLU A 214 0.04 11.31 15.70
N GLY A 215 -0.81 10.38 15.24
CA GLY A 215 -2.13 10.16 15.81
C GLY A 215 -2.09 9.67 17.26
N LEU A 216 -1.17 8.76 17.60
CA LEU A 216 -0.98 8.26 18.98
C LEU A 216 -0.59 9.38 19.94
N LYS A 217 0.27 10.30 19.52
CA LYS A 217 0.65 11.47 20.34
C LYS A 217 -0.53 12.36 20.64
N GLN A 218 -1.32 12.69 19.62
CA GLN A 218 -2.53 13.51 19.76
C GLN A 218 -3.56 12.81 20.65
N THR A 219 -3.81 11.51 20.45
CA THR A 219 -4.70 10.73 21.33
C THR A 219 -4.22 10.69 22.79
N ALA A 220 -2.92 10.84 23.05
CA ALA A 220 -2.39 10.86 24.41
C ALA A 220 -2.68 12.17 25.16
N GLU A 221 -3.07 13.23 24.45
CA GLU A 221 -3.45 14.54 25.02
C GLU A 221 -4.94 14.60 25.36
N ASP A 222 -5.75 13.88 24.59
CA ASP A 222 -7.21 13.86 24.70
C ASP A 222 -7.69 12.78 25.68
N ASP A 223 -8.76 13.04 26.44
CA ASP A 223 -9.48 11.98 27.18
C ASP A 223 -10.49 11.28 26.25
N SER A 224 -10.71 9.98 26.47
CA SER A 224 -11.68 9.20 25.70
C SER A 224 -12.53 8.31 26.60
N PRO A 225 -13.85 8.18 26.34
CA PRO A 225 -14.70 7.22 27.07
C PRO A 225 -14.28 5.76 26.85
N PHE A 226 -13.39 5.51 25.88
CA PHE A 226 -12.89 4.19 25.55
C PHE A 226 -11.60 3.80 26.28
N ASP A 227 -10.95 4.73 26.99
CA ASP A 227 -9.63 4.50 27.61
C ASP A 227 -9.63 3.29 28.55
N LYS A 228 -10.74 3.04 29.25
CA LYS A 228 -10.96 1.90 30.15
C LYS A 228 -10.79 0.53 29.46
N TYR A 229 -11.13 0.42 28.18
CA TYR A 229 -11.00 -0.83 27.43
C TYR A 229 -9.53 -1.13 27.06
N PHE A 230 -8.69 -0.10 26.93
CA PHE A 230 -7.32 -0.27 26.44
C PHE A 230 -6.31 -0.50 27.56
N ILE A 231 -6.48 0.18 28.71
CA ILE A 231 -5.63 0.00 29.91
C ILE A 231 -5.91 -1.32 30.64
N GLY A 232 -7.01 -2.00 30.28
CA GLY A 232 -7.33 -3.31 30.80
C GLY A 232 -8.03 -3.32 32.15
N GLN A 233 -8.73 -2.23 32.48
CA GLN A 233 -9.47 -2.04 33.73
C GLN A 233 -11.00 -2.10 33.50
N PHE A 234 -11.47 -2.82 32.48
CA PHE A 234 -12.91 -3.01 32.32
C PHE A 234 -13.39 -4.12 33.26
N ASN A 235 -14.03 -3.75 34.37
CA ASN A 235 -14.70 -4.70 35.25
C ASN A 235 -15.92 -5.28 34.52
N THR A 236 -16.33 -6.51 34.86
CA THR A 236 -17.62 -7.08 34.42
C THR A 236 -18.83 -6.21 34.78
N VAL A 237 -18.68 -5.30 35.75
CA VAL A 237 -19.70 -4.32 36.18
C VAL A 237 -19.85 -3.15 35.18
N ASP A 238 -18.82 -2.81 34.40
CA ASP A 238 -18.88 -1.76 33.36
C ASP A 238 -19.69 -2.20 32.11
N MET A 239 -20.13 -3.46 32.09
CA MET A 239 -20.91 -4.07 31.00
C MET A 239 -22.36 -3.57 30.93
N SER A 240 -22.82 -2.85 31.96
CA SER A 240 -24.18 -2.35 32.11
C SER A 240 -24.34 -0.82 31.99
N SER A 241 -23.32 -0.07 31.56
CA SER A 241 -23.48 1.39 31.36
C SER A 241 -24.27 1.69 30.09
N SER A 242 -25.55 1.34 30.09
CA SER A 242 -26.56 1.83 29.16
C SER A 242 -26.72 3.33 29.34
N LEU A 243 -26.77 4.05 28.21
CA LEU A 243 -27.24 5.44 28.19
C LEU A 243 -28.55 5.55 29.02
N PRO A 244 -28.65 6.51 29.96
CA PRO A 244 -29.90 6.80 30.64
C PRO A 244 -30.84 7.49 29.65
N SER A 245 -31.51 6.69 28.83
CA SER A 245 -32.60 7.13 27.98
C SER A 245 -33.89 6.54 28.52
N SER A 246 -34.91 7.37 28.70
CA SER A 246 -36.24 7.02 29.21
C SER A 246 -36.97 5.93 28.41
N SER A 247 -36.57 5.69 27.16
CA SER A 247 -37.13 4.62 26.32
C SER A 247 -36.38 3.29 26.51
N THR A 248 -37.12 2.21 26.77
CA THR A 248 -36.61 0.83 26.88
C THR A 248 -36.41 0.15 25.51
N THR A 249 -36.82 0.79 24.43
CA THR A 249 -36.85 0.23 23.07
C THR A 249 -36.00 1.04 22.09
N LEU A 250 -35.60 0.40 20.98
CA LEU A 250 -34.92 0.97 19.83
C LEU A 250 -35.81 0.87 18.61
N ASP A 251 -35.95 1.97 17.88
CA ASP A 251 -36.63 1.99 16.60
C ASP A 251 -35.71 1.44 15.50
N ILE A 252 -36.12 0.32 14.89
CA ILE A 252 -35.46 -0.29 13.73
C ILE A 252 -36.36 -0.30 12.49
N SER A 253 -37.37 0.57 12.44
CA SER A 253 -38.35 0.65 11.33
C SER A 253 -37.70 0.90 9.97
N ALA A 254 -36.48 1.47 9.94
CA ALA A 254 -35.68 1.64 8.74
C ALA A 254 -35.29 0.31 8.03
N LEU A 255 -35.48 -0.83 8.70
CA LEU A 255 -35.21 -2.17 8.16
C LEU A 255 -36.45 -2.88 7.60
N HIS A 256 -37.61 -2.23 7.59
CA HIS A 256 -38.84 -2.82 7.10
C HIS A 256 -38.79 -3.13 5.60
N ASP A 257 -39.20 -4.33 5.21
CA ASP A 257 -39.01 -4.90 3.87
C ASP A 257 -40.08 -4.58 2.82
N GLY A 258 -40.95 -3.59 3.05
CA GLY A 258 -41.78 -3.02 1.97
C GLY A 258 -42.94 -3.89 1.50
N LEU A 259 -43.62 -4.60 2.39
CA LEU A 259 -44.94 -5.18 2.11
C LEU A 259 -46.01 -4.37 2.87
N GLN A 260 -46.52 -3.33 2.20
CA GLN A 260 -47.66 -2.47 2.59
C GLN A 260 -47.53 -1.66 3.91
N ARG A 261 -47.22 -0.35 3.74
CA ARG A 261 -47.10 0.73 4.74
C ARG A 261 -45.98 0.53 5.79
N PRO A 262 -45.23 1.60 6.16
CA PRO A 262 -44.19 1.50 7.18
C PRO A 262 -44.82 1.18 8.53
N VAL A 263 -44.64 -0.05 9.01
CA VAL A 263 -45.02 -0.46 10.36
C VAL A 263 -43.87 -0.14 11.31
N PRO A 264 -44.11 0.55 12.44
CA PRO A 264 -43.08 0.76 13.45
C PRO A 264 -42.54 -0.57 13.98
N ILE A 265 -41.23 -0.77 13.94
CA ILE A 265 -40.55 -1.96 14.47
C ILE A 265 -39.66 -1.52 15.63
N TYR A 266 -39.95 -2.02 16.82
CA TYR A 266 -39.18 -1.74 18.02
C TYR A 266 -38.55 -3.01 18.57
N ILE A 267 -37.26 -2.95 18.92
CA ILE A 267 -36.55 -4.01 19.65
C ILE A 267 -36.19 -3.52 21.06
N PRO A 268 -36.07 -4.41 22.06
CA PRO A 268 -35.63 -3.99 23.38
C PRO A 268 -34.16 -3.54 23.34
N LYS A 269 -33.77 -2.62 24.22
CA LYS A 269 -32.35 -2.22 24.39
C LYS A 269 -31.49 -3.29 25.05
N GLN A 270 -32.11 -4.15 25.86
CA GLN A 270 -31.46 -5.23 26.59
C GLN A 270 -32.38 -6.45 26.61
N GLY A 271 -31.79 -7.65 26.69
CA GLY A 271 -32.54 -8.90 26.67
C GLY A 271 -32.89 -9.38 25.26
N ASP A 272 -33.63 -10.48 25.22
CA ASP A 272 -33.92 -11.22 23.99
C ASP A 272 -34.85 -10.48 23.03
N ILE A 273 -34.54 -10.59 21.75
CA ILE A 273 -35.36 -10.03 20.67
C ILE A 273 -36.45 -11.05 20.33
N PRO A 274 -37.74 -10.66 20.40
CA PRO A 274 -38.85 -11.55 20.05
C PRO A 274 -38.74 -12.12 18.63
N SER A 275 -38.95 -13.43 18.47
CA SER A 275 -38.80 -14.15 17.20
C SER A 275 -39.67 -13.59 16.06
N HIS A 276 -40.84 -13.04 16.36
CA HIS A 276 -41.74 -12.43 15.37
C HIS A 276 -41.16 -11.17 14.70
N ILE A 277 -40.08 -10.58 15.22
CA ILE A 277 -39.40 -9.45 14.59
C ILE A 277 -38.58 -9.93 13.40
N GLN A 278 -38.09 -11.17 13.44
CA GLN A 278 -37.33 -11.77 12.35
C GLN A 278 -38.12 -11.77 11.04
N SER A 279 -39.43 -12.06 11.06
CA SER A 279 -40.27 -12.06 9.86
C SER A 279 -40.54 -10.66 9.28
N LYS A 280 -40.21 -9.59 10.02
CA LYS A 280 -40.37 -8.20 9.59
C LYS A 280 -39.09 -7.59 9.01
N THR A 281 -37.99 -8.35 8.99
CA THR A 281 -36.65 -7.92 8.51
C THR A 281 -35.98 -9.04 7.70
N ARG A 282 -34.91 -8.73 6.96
CA ARG A 282 -34.05 -9.75 6.31
C ARG A 282 -33.01 -10.39 7.23
N LEU A 283 -32.97 -9.99 8.50
CA LEU A 283 -31.93 -10.40 9.43
C LEU A 283 -32.32 -11.68 10.17
N ASP A 284 -31.38 -12.60 10.32
CA ASP A 284 -31.56 -13.72 11.26
C ASP A 284 -31.34 -13.30 12.72
N GLN A 285 -31.67 -14.19 13.66
CA GLN A 285 -31.60 -13.90 15.09
C GLN A 285 -30.20 -13.45 15.54
N SER A 286 -29.14 -14.09 15.03
CA SER A 286 -27.77 -13.72 15.38
C SER A 286 -27.39 -12.33 14.85
N GLN A 287 -27.87 -11.99 13.66
CA GLN A 287 -27.71 -10.66 13.06
C GLN A 287 -28.53 -9.58 13.79
N LEU A 288 -29.74 -9.88 14.26
CA LEU A 288 -30.56 -8.97 15.07
C LEU A 288 -29.92 -8.68 16.43
N GLN A 289 -29.36 -9.70 17.10
CA GLN A 289 -28.62 -9.52 18.35
C GLN A 289 -27.34 -8.69 18.12
N ALA A 290 -26.62 -8.95 17.03
CA ALA A 290 -25.47 -8.12 16.65
C ALA A 290 -25.87 -6.66 16.38
N LEU A 291 -26.98 -6.42 15.66
CA LEU A 291 -27.52 -5.08 15.43
C LEU A 291 -27.86 -4.36 16.75
N GLN A 292 -28.57 -5.04 17.67
CA GLN A 292 -28.88 -4.52 18.99
C GLN A 292 -27.60 -4.11 19.74
N ARG A 293 -26.56 -4.96 19.72
CA ARG A 293 -25.25 -4.65 20.31
C ARG A 293 -24.61 -3.43 19.66
N MET A 294 -24.57 -3.40 18.32
CA MET A 294 -23.97 -2.30 17.54
C MET A 294 -24.61 -0.95 17.87
N ILE A 295 -25.92 -0.89 18.14
CA ILE A 295 -26.61 0.37 18.43
C ILE A 295 -26.58 0.73 19.92
N THR A 296 -26.47 -0.23 20.83
CA THR A 296 -26.62 0.02 22.28
C THR A 296 -25.31 0.22 23.02
N LYS A 297 -24.25 -0.52 22.67
CA LYS A 297 -22.97 -0.47 23.37
C LYS A 297 -22.13 0.71 22.88
N ASN A 298 -21.31 1.28 23.77
CA ASN A 298 -20.27 2.23 23.39
C ASN A 298 -19.22 1.54 22.52
N LEU A 299 -18.71 0.38 22.97
CA LEU A 299 -17.82 -0.46 22.19
C LEU A 299 -18.54 -1.76 21.84
N ALA A 300 -18.88 -1.93 20.57
CA ALA A 300 -19.53 -3.13 20.05
C ALA A 300 -18.52 -3.96 19.26
N ILE A 301 -18.40 -5.24 19.61
CA ILE A 301 -17.62 -6.22 18.84
C ILE A 301 -18.58 -7.23 18.23
N VAL A 302 -18.49 -7.40 16.91
CA VAL A 302 -19.26 -8.38 16.15
C VAL A 302 -18.31 -9.26 15.35
N GLN A 303 -18.23 -10.52 15.75
CA GLN A 303 -17.55 -11.55 14.99
C GLN A 303 -18.47 -12.08 13.90
N GLY A 304 -18.01 -12.08 12.66
CA GLY A 304 -18.74 -12.69 11.56
C GLY A 304 -17.92 -13.74 10.83
N PRO A 305 -18.14 -15.02 11.17
CA PRO A 305 -17.59 -16.16 10.44
C PRO A 305 -17.87 -16.08 8.92
N PRO A 306 -17.16 -16.86 8.09
CA PRO A 306 -17.34 -16.82 6.64
C PRO A 306 -18.80 -17.05 6.19
N GLY A 307 -19.29 -16.23 5.27
CA GLY A 307 -20.62 -16.38 4.67
C GLY A 307 -21.80 -15.95 5.55
N THR A 308 -21.57 -15.39 6.74
CA THR A 308 -22.62 -14.98 7.69
C THR A 308 -23.21 -13.58 7.44
N GLY A 309 -22.66 -12.84 6.46
CA GLY A 309 -23.20 -11.54 6.05
C GLY A 309 -22.80 -10.35 6.94
N LYS A 310 -21.56 -10.31 7.44
CA LYS A 310 -20.98 -9.15 8.17
C LYS A 310 -21.41 -7.79 7.60
N THR A 311 -21.10 -7.58 6.32
CA THR A 311 -21.41 -6.35 5.59
C THR A 311 -22.91 -6.07 5.54
N HIS A 312 -23.75 -7.12 5.45
CA HIS A 312 -25.20 -6.96 5.48
C HIS A 312 -25.68 -6.44 6.85
N THR A 313 -25.15 -7.01 7.95
CA THR A 313 -25.43 -6.56 9.31
C THR A 313 -24.91 -5.14 9.56
N SER A 314 -23.70 -4.81 9.10
CA SER A 314 -23.14 -3.46 9.17
C SER A 314 -24.00 -2.44 8.43
N MET A 315 -24.48 -2.77 7.22
CA MET A 315 -25.41 -1.91 6.48
C MET A 315 -26.74 -1.72 7.20
N ALA A 316 -27.26 -2.75 7.88
CA ALA A 316 -28.45 -2.63 8.70
C ALA A 316 -28.23 -1.69 9.90
N ALA A 317 -27.08 -1.79 10.57
CA ALA A 317 -26.71 -0.87 11.64
C ALA A 317 -26.58 0.58 11.14
N LEU A 318 -25.92 0.80 10.01
CA LEU A 318 -25.82 2.12 9.40
C LEU A 318 -27.20 2.70 9.05
N LYS A 319 -28.11 1.91 8.48
CA LYS A 319 -29.49 2.35 8.18
C LYS A 319 -30.19 2.88 9.44
N VAL A 320 -30.14 2.11 10.53
CA VAL A 320 -30.79 2.48 11.79
C VAL A 320 -30.12 3.70 12.44
N LEU A 321 -28.78 3.77 12.44
CA LEU A 321 -28.06 4.91 13.00
C LEU A 321 -28.36 6.20 12.21
N LEU A 322 -28.42 6.12 10.88
CA LEU A 322 -28.73 7.25 10.02
C LEU A 322 -30.20 7.68 10.11
N SER A 323 -31.13 6.77 10.40
CA SER A 323 -32.54 7.13 10.58
C SER A 323 -32.81 7.74 11.96
N THR A 324 -32.06 7.33 12.98
CA THR A 324 -32.25 7.78 14.38
C THR A 324 -31.41 9.01 14.75
N GLN A 325 -30.33 9.29 14.03
CA GLN A 325 -29.54 10.51 14.24
C GLN A 325 -30.14 11.70 13.48
N HIS A 326 -30.68 12.67 14.22
CA HIS A 326 -31.12 13.97 13.69
C HIS A 326 -29.99 14.99 13.47
N SER A 327 -28.74 14.63 13.82
CA SER A 327 -27.58 15.50 13.65
C SER A 327 -26.98 15.36 12.24
N ASN A 328 -26.47 16.47 11.70
CA ASN A 328 -25.70 16.50 10.44
C ASN A 328 -24.24 16.02 10.62
N VAL A 329 -23.88 15.48 11.78
CA VAL A 329 -22.56 14.91 12.04
C VAL A 329 -22.40 13.60 11.26
N PRO A 330 -21.30 13.40 10.52
CA PRO A 330 -21.10 12.20 9.75
C PRO A 330 -20.67 10.98 10.60
N ILE A 331 -21.03 9.79 10.12
CA ILE A 331 -20.54 8.50 10.62
C ILE A 331 -19.26 8.13 9.88
N ILE A 332 -18.23 7.68 10.61
CA ILE A 332 -17.01 7.15 9.98
C ILE A 332 -17.23 5.68 9.64
N VAL A 333 -16.96 5.31 8.40
CA VAL A 333 -16.88 3.92 7.93
C VAL A 333 -15.47 3.67 7.42
N THR A 334 -14.80 2.66 7.98
CA THR A 334 -13.42 2.35 7.63
C THR A 334 -13.16 0.85 7.54
N ALA A 335 -12.17 0.48 6.75
CA ALA A 335 -11.69 -0.90 6.60
C ALA A 335 -10.21 -0.91 6.20
N GLN A 336 -9.55 -2.06 6.30
CA GLN A 336 -8.13 -2.18 5.95
C GLN A 336 -7.88 -1.97 4.43
N LYS A 337 -8.79 -2.43 3.57
CA LYS A 337 -8.63 -2.45 2.10
C LYS A 337 -9.49 -1.38 1.41
N ASN A 338 -8.96 -0.73 0.37
CA ASN A 338 -9.70 0.27 -0.41
C ASN A 338 -10.95 -0.32 -1.06
N ASP A 339 -10.85 -1.50 -1.68
CA ASP A 339 -11.99 -2.16 -2.35
C ASP A 339 -13.16 -2.40 -1.35
N THR A 340 -12.88 -2.77 -0.09
CA THR A 340 -13.90 -2.96 0.96
C THR A 340 -14.59 -1.65 1.34
N VAL A 341 -13.83 -0.56 1.47
CA VAL A 341 -14.40 0.77 1.75
C VAL A 341 -15.29 1.21 0.59
N ASP A 342 -14.82 1.08 -0.64
CA ASP A 342 -15.56 1.50 -1.83
C ASP A 342 -16.87 0.69 -1.97
N GLU A 343 -16.84 -0.62 -1.73
CA GLU A 343 -18.05 -1.47 -1.72
C GLU A 343 -19.09 -0.98 -0.70
N LEU A 344 -18.65 -0.68 0.53
CA LEU A 344 -19.52 -0.14 1.58
C LEU A 344 -20.13 1.21 1.17
N LEU A 345 -19.35 2.09 0.55
CA LEU A 345 -19.83 3.40 0.11
C LEU A 345 -20.82 3.32 -1.04
N VAL A 346 -20.60 2.41 -2.00
CA VAL A 346 -21.58 2.12 -3.07
C VAL A 346 -22.88 1.62 -2.45
N ARG A 347 -22.82 0.71 -1.47
CA ARG A 347 -24.01 0.25 -0.75
C ARG A 347 -24.70 1.39 0.00
N CYS A 348 -23.96 2.32 0.60
CA CYS A 348 -24.54 3.50 1.24
C CYS A 348 -25.19 4.45 0.24
N HIS A 349 -24.57 4.64 -0.93
CA HIS A 349 -25.12 5.44 -2.01
C HIS A 349 -26.47 4.91 -2.48
N ASN A 350 -26.58 3.60 -2.65
CA ASN A 350 -27.81 2.92 -3.06
C ASN A 350 -28.94 3.05 -2.04
N LEU A 351 -28.64 3.52 -0.81
CA LEU A 351 -29.63 3.87 0.21
C LEU A 351 -30.02 5.35 0.20
N GLY A 352 -29.54 6.13 -0.77
CA GLY A 352 -29.78 7.57 -0.86
C GLY A 352 -28.94 8.38 0.14
N VAL A 353 -27.83 7.85 0.64
CA VAL A 353 -26.97 8.53 1.62
C VAL A 353 -25.75 9.11 0.93
N ASP A 354 -25.54 10.42 1.11
CA ASP A 354 -24.34 11.10 0.64
C ASP A 354 -23.13 10.80 1.52
N PHE A 355 -21.97 10.67 0.87
CA PHE A 355 -20.72 10.33 1.52
C PHE A 355 -19.55 11.13 0.94
N VAL A 356 -18.45 11.17 1.70
CA VAL A 356 -17.14 11.60 1.21
C VAL A 356 -16.15 10.45 1.30
N ARG A 357 -15.40 10.23 0.20
CA ARG A 357 -14.28 9.29 0.17
C ARG A 357 -12.97 10.02 0.46
N LEU A 358 -12.29 9.68 1.56
CA LEU A 358 -10.96 10.18 1.87
C LEU A 358 -9.91 9.20 1.35
N GLY A 359 -9.16 9.60 0.33
CA GLY A 359 -8.21 8.75 -0.41
C GLY A 359 -8.40 8.93 -1.92
N GLY A 360 -7.38 8.60 -2.71
CA GLY A 360 -7.37 8.82 -4.17
C GLY A 360 -7.56 7.57 -5.01
N GLN A 361 -7.75 6.40 -4.39
CA GLN A 361 -7.85 5.12 -5.08
C GLN A 361 -9.29 4.64 -5.05
N ALA A 362 -10.11 5.17 -5.95
CA ALA A 362 -11.46 4.70 -6.20
C ALA A 362 -11.54 4.21 -7.64
N LYS A 363 -11.97 2.95 -7.84
CA LYS A 363 -12.22 2.39 -9.18
C LYS A 363 -13.63 2.69 -9.67
N ASP A 364 -14.57 2.73 -8.74
CA ASP A 364 -15.98 3.04 -9.01
C ASP A 364 -16.16 4.54 -9.27
N GLU A 365 -16.91 4.88 -10.33
CA GLU A 365 -17.10 6.26 -10.77
C GLU A 365 -17.88 7.12 -9.77
N VAL A 366 -18.89 6.54 -9.10
CA VAL A 366 -19.67 7.23 -8.08
C VAL A 366 -18.77 7.58 -6.91
N VAL A 367 -17.98 6.61 -6.43
CA VAL A 367 -17.02 6.83 -5.33
C VAL A 367 -15.95 7.84 -5.74
N ALA A 368 -15.40 7.72 -6.95
CA ALA A 368 -14.40 8.65 -7.49
C ALA A 368 -14.92 10.09 -7.51
N SER A 369 -16.17 10.30 -7.96
CA SER A 369 -16.81 11.62 -8.05
C SER A 369 -16.97 12.31 -6.68
N ARG A 370 -16.95 11.53 -5.59
CA ARG A 370 -17.11 11.98 -4.19
C ARG A 370 -15.84 11.87 -3.37
N THR A 371 -14.69 11.76 -4.02
CA THR A 371 -13.40 11.93 -3.35
C THR A 371 -13.24 13.37 -2.85
N LEU A 372 -12.51 13.56 -1.76
CA LEU A 372 -12.24 14.89 -1.20
C LEU A 372 -11.69 15.87 -2.25
N PHE A 373 -10.81 15.38 -3.14
CA PHE A 373 -10.26 16.17 -4.23
C PHE A 373 -11.36 16.69 -5.17
N ASN A 374 -12.26 15.82 -5.63
CA ASN A 374 -13.32 16.19 -6.55
C ASN A 374 -14.38 17.08 -5.89
N LEU A 375 -14.72 16.84 -4.62
CA LEU A 375 -15.62 17.72 -3.85
C LEU A 375 -15.04 19.12 -3.73
N ARG A 376 -13.75 19.23 -3.39
CA ARG A 376 -13.06 20.52 -3.32
C ARG A 376 -13.03 21.23 -4.67
N THR A 377 -12.73 20.53 -5.76
CA THR A 377 -12.72 21.11 -7.11
C THR A 377 -14.08 21.65 -7.53
N ARG A 378 -15.18 21.02 -7.10
CA ARG A 378 -16.55 21.51 -7.33
C ARG A 378 -16.90 22.74 -6.47
N SER A 379 -16.50 22.73 -5.20
CA SER A 379 -16.69 23.86 -4.26
C SER A 379 -15.88 25.11 -4.70
N ARG A 380 -14.75 24.93 -5.40
CA ARG A 380 -13.84 25.99 -5.87
C ARG A 380 -14.40 26.99 -6.92
N GLY A 381 -15.69 26.98 -7.26
CA GLY A 381 -16.30 27.92 -8.21
C GLY A 381 -16.52 29.34 -7.66
N LYS A 382 -16.03 30.36 -8.40
CA LYS A 382 -16.30 31.83 -8.33
C LYS A 382 -15.51 32.76 -7.40
N THR A 383 -14.57 32.34 -6.54
CA THR A 383 -13.82 33.32 -5.72
C THR A 383 -12.40 32.89 -5.35
N TRP A 384 -11.54 32.68 -6.35
CA TRP A 384 -10.11 32.59 -6.07
C TRP A 384 -9.44 33.95 -6.24
N SER A 385 -9.30 34.68 -5.12
CA SER A 385 -8.32 35.75 -5.01
C SER A 385 -7.01 35.14 -4.55
N LYS A 386 -5.90 35.39 -5.27
CA LYS A 386 -4.55 34.99 -4.82
C LYS A 386 -4.33 35.50 -3.41
N SER A 387 -4.28 34.59 -2.44
CA SER A 387 -4.14 34.95 -1.03
C SER A 387 -2.80 35.68 -0.81
N ALA A 388 -2.73 36.52 0.24
CA ALA A 388 -1.48 37.18 0.61
C ALA A 388 -0.33 36.17 0.84
N LEU A 389 -0.66 34.97 1.34
CA LEU A 389 0.30 33.88 1.55
C LEU A 389 0.89 33.36 0.24
N GLU A 390 0.08 33.19 -0.81
CA GLU A 390 0.56 32.77 -2.12
C GLU A 390 1.45 33.82 -2.78
N LYS A 391 1.08 35.10 -2.67
CA LYS A 391 1.94 36.21 -3.13
C LYS A 391 3.29 36.19 -2.41
N ARG A 392 3.28 35.96 -1.09
CA ARG A 392 4.51 35.84 -0.30
C ARG A 392 5.34 34.61 -0.67
N LEU A 393 4.72 33.46 -0.92
CA LEU A 393 5.38 32.24 -1.41
C LEU A 393 6.11 32.50 -2.73
N VAL A 394 5.44 33.15 -3.69
CA VAL A 394 6.02 33.52 -4.99
C VAL A 394 7.20 34.47 -4.82
N SER A 395 7.08 35.47 -3.94
CA SER A 395 8.17 36.40 -3.63
C SER A 395 9.39 35.70 -3.02
N LEU A 396 9.21 34.85 -2.02
CA LEU A 396 10.30 34.08 -1.40
C LEU A 396 10.94 33.09 -2.37
N ARG A 397 10.14 32.44 -3.22
CA ARG A 397 10.64 31.57 -4.29
C ARG A 397 11.50 32.34 -5.29
N PHE A 398 11.12 33.57 -5.64
CA PHE A 398 11.93 34.44 -6.50
C PHE A 398 13.25 34.84 -5.83
N GLN A 399 13.23 35.20 -4.54
CA GLN A 399 14.45 35.51 -3.78
C GLN A 399 15.40 34.30 -3.70
N ALA A 400 14.88 33.10 -3.40
CA ALA A 400 15.66 31.88 -3.40
C ALA A 400 16.26 31.59 -4.78
N LYS A 401 15.47 31.76 -5.85
CA LYS A 401 15.94 31.61 -7.24
C LYS A 401 17.09 32.56 -7.55
N LEU A 402 16.98 33.83 -7.17
CA LEU A 402 18.01 34.83 -7.40
C LEU A 402 19.30 34.47 -6.66
N LEU A 403 19.24 34.12 -5.37
CA LEU A 403 20.42 33.70 -4.61
C LEU A 403 21.08 32.45 -5.20
N LEU A 404 20.29 31.47 -5.65
CA LEU A 404 20.81 30.27 -6.30
C LEU A 404 21.46 30.58 -7.63
N GLN A 405 20.89 31.46 -8.45
CA GLN A 405 21.52 31.91 -9.71
C GLN A 405 22.81 32.70 -9.45
N ARG A 406 22.91 33.43 -8.33
CA ARG A 406 24.14 34.12 -7.95
C ARG A 406 25.25 33.18 -7.47
N CYS A 407 24.89 32.07 -6.82
CA CYS A 407 25.83 31.03 -6.37
C CYS A 407 26.24 30.08 -7.48
N PHE A 408 25.29 29.75 -8.35
CA PHE A 408 25.40 28.77 -9.42
C PHE A 408 25.03 29.47 -10.73
N PRO A 409 25.96 30.27 -11.28
CA PRO A 409 25.70 31.11 -12.44
C PRO A 409 25.25 30.28 -13.65
N PRO A 410 24.35 30.85 -14.49
CA PRO A 410 23.89 30.18 -15.70
C PRO A 410 25.02 30.02 -16.73
N ALA A 411 24.78 29.15 -17.71
CA ALA A 411 25.77 28.72 -18.70
C ALA A 411 26.53 29.84 -19.42
N HIS A 412 25.90 31.00 -19.64
CA HIS A 412 26.49 32.15 -20.33
C HIS A 412 27.39 33.02 -19.46
N GLN A 413 27.27 32.95 -18.13
CA GLN A 413 28.04 33.78 -17.19
C GLN A 413 29.31 33.07 -16.71
N GLU A 414 29.28 31.73 -16.64
CA GLU A 414 30.35 30.85 -16.20
C GLU A 414 30.74 31.01 -14.71
N LEU A 415 31.23 32.17 -14.26
CA LEU A 415 31.78 32.39 -12.91
C LEU A 415 30.88 33.29 -12.04
N ILE A 416 31.08 33.24 -10.72
CA ILE A 416 30.46 34.19 -9.78
C ILE A 416 31.02 35.60 -10.07
N LEU A 417 30.12 36.59 -10.20
CA LEU A 417 30.52 37.97 -10.47
C LEU A 417 31.34 38.56 -9.31
N PRO A 418 32.39 39.36 -9.59
CA PRO A 418 33.22 39.98 -8.56
C PRO A 418 32.42 40.94 -7.67
N GLU A 419 31.33 41.53 -8.17
CA GLU A 419 30.44 42.39 -7.38
C GLU A 419 29.80 41.64 -6.21
N HIS A 420 29.48 40.35 -6.40
CA HIS A 420 28.91 39.51 -5.36
C HIS A 420 29.90 39.26 -4.22
N PHE A 421 31.19 39.05 -4.54
CA PHE A 421 32.24 38.92 -3.51
C PHE A 421 32.44 40.22 -2.75
N ARG A 422 32.31 41.37 -3.43
CA ARG A 422 32.39 42.69 -2.79
C ARG A 422 31.22 42.95 -1.85
N GLU A 423 29.99 42.63 -2.27
CA GLU A 423 28.78 42.83 -1.46
C GLU A 423 28.86 42.13 -0.11
N VAL A 424 29.47 40.94 -0.04
CA VAL A 424 29.67 40.19 1.20
C VAL A 424 31.00 40.49 1.90
N GLY A 425 31.79 41.45 1.39
CA GLY A 425 33.06 41.87 1.97
C GLY A 425 34.22 40.87 1.83
N LEU A 426 34.16 39.93 0.88
CA LEU A 426 35.25 38.98 0.62
C LEU A 426 36.41 39.59 -0.18
N ILE A 427 36.14 40.67 -0.92
CA ILE A 427 37.15 41.48 -1.60
C ILE A 427 36.93 42.97 -1.28
N SER A 428 38.02 43.74 -1.24
CA SER A 428 37.97 45.19 -0.99
C SER A 428 37.47 45.97 -2.22
N ALA A 429 37.15 47.26 -2.02
CA ALA A 429 36.79 48.15 -3.12
C ALA A 429 37.93 48.33 -4.14
N GLU A 430 39.19 48.35 -3.68
CA GLU A 430 40.39 48.43 -4.51
C GLU A 430 40.58 47.16 -5.34
N GLN A 431 40.39 45.98 -4.71
CA GLN A 431 40.46 44.69 -5.38
C GLN A 431 39.37 44.56 -6.45
N TYR A 432 38.14 44.98 -6.14
CA TYR A 432 37.05 45.03 -7.12
C TYR A 432 37.35 45.97 -8.29
N ALA A 433 37.89 47.16 -8.00
CA ALA A 433 38.30 48.12 -9.02
C ALA A 433 39.38 47.54 -9.95
N SER A 434 40.31 46.73 -9.42
CA SER A 434 41.41 46.14 -10.19
C SER A 434 40.99 45.15 -11.28
N VAL A 435 39.80 44.56 -11.16
CA VAL A 435 39.26 43.61 -12.17
C VAL A 435 38.20 44.28 -13.06
N THR A 436 37.55 45.35 -12.59
CA THR A 436 36.49 46.06 -13.34
C THR A 436 37.01 47.22 -14.19
N LYS A 437 38.04 47.92 -13.75
CA LYS A 437 38.76 48.91 -14.55
C LYS A 437 39.88 48.16 -15.27
N CYS A 438 39.83 48.09 -16.60
CA CYS A 438 40.92 47.53 -17.41
C CYS A 438 42.25 48.08 -16.91
N TRP A 439 43.14 47.20 -16.47
CA TRP A 439 44.52 47.57 -16.22
C TRP A 439 45.19 47.76 -17.59
N ASP A 440 45.83 48.91 -17.81
CA ASP A 440 46.51 49.29 -19.07
C ASP A 440 47.72 48.38 -19.44
N GLY A 441 47.99 47.35 -18.65
CA GLY A 441 49.00 46.33 -18.93
C GLY A 441 48.45 45.21 -19.81
N ASP A 442 48.59 45.37 -21.12
CA ASP A 442 48.67 44.32 -22.16
C ASP A 442 47.75 43.08 -22.00
N VAL A 443 46.45 43.31 -21.80
CA VAL A 443 45.41 42.25 -21.72
C VAL A 443 45.18 41.54 -23.07
N ARG A 444 45.74 42.06 -24.17
CA ARG A 444 45.56 41.49 -25.52
C ARG A 444 46.35 40.20 -25.77
N SER A 445 47.33 39.85 -24.93
CA SER A 445 48.16 38.65 -25.10
C SER A 445 47.73 37.44 -24.24
N ILE A 446 46.74 37.60 -23.33
CA ILE A 446 46.32 36.54 -22.38
C ILE A 446 44.81 36.22 -22.48
N ALA A 447 44.06 36.96 -23.30
CA ALA A 447 42.68 36.60 -23.59
C ALA A 447 42.64 35.25 -24.32
N ARG A 448 42.08 34.21 -23.68
CA ARG A 448 41.42 33.15 -24.45
C ARG A 448 40.41 33.84 -25.33
N GLU A 449 40.49 33.64 -26.65
CA GLU A 449 39.35 33.85 -27.55
C GLU A 449 38.17 33.05 -26.96
N GLY A 450 37.26 33.69 -26.22
CA GLY A 450 36.03 33.04 -25.76
C GLY A 450 35.40 33.48 -24.44
N SER A 451 36.14 33.95 -23.41
CA SER A 451 35.49 34.26 -22.11
C SER A 451 35.19 35.75 -21.93
N GLN A 452 33.92 36.15 -21.97
CA GLN A 452 33.47 37.54 -21.72
C GLN A 452 33.44 37.93 -20.23
N HIS A 453 33.84 37.03 -19.30
CA HIS A 453 33.72 37.23 -17.86
C HIS A 453 34.97 37.86 -17.23
N LEU A 454 34.80 38.91 -16.40
CA LEU A 454 35.87 39.70 -15.77
C LEU A 454 36.90 38.87 -14.98
N LEU A 455 36.43 37.91 -14.16
CA LEU A 455 37.32 36.99 -13.44
C LEU A 455 37.86 35.85 -14.30
N GLY A 456 37.26 35.59 -15.47
CA GLY A 456 37.75 34.59 -16.42
C GLY A 456 39.12 35.00 -16.96
N SER A 457 39.26 36.27 -17.35
CA SER A 457 40.54 36.86 -17.76
C SER A 457 41.59 36.85 -16.66
N TRP A 458 41.18 37.04 -15.40
CA TRP A 458 42.09 37.01 -14.25
C TRP A 458 42.62 35.59 -13.97
N LEU A 459 41.77 34.57 -14.10
CA LEU A 459 42.11 33.15 -13.90
C LEU A 459 42.96 32.55 -15.03
N GLY A 460 42.82 33.05 -16.26
CA GLY A 460 43.61 32.59 -17.41
C GLY A 460 43.44 31.09 -17.69
N ASP A 461 44.55 30.36 -17.75
CA ASP A 461 44.60 28.91 -18.04
C ASP A 461 44.13 28.03 -16.88
N GLN A 462 43.92 28.61 -15.69
CA GLN A 462 43.42 27.90 -14.50
C GLN A 462 41.91 27.68 -14.52
N LEU A 463 41.17 28.30 -15.45
CA LEU A 463 39.75 28.01 -15.68
C LEU A 463 39.61 26.74 -16.55
N LEU A 464 39.11 25.64 -15.97
CA LEU A 464 38.82 24.45 -16.76
C LEU A 464 37.59 24.69 -17.65
N ALA A 465 37.63 24.15 -18.87
CA ALA A 465 36.44 24.03 -19.69
C ALA A 465 35.43 23.14 -18.95
N GLN A 466 34.17 23.58 -18.99
CA GLN A 466 32.98 23.01 -18.35
C GLN A 466 33.07 21.48 -18.21
N LEU A 467 33.13 20.96 -16.99
CA LEU A 467 32.84 19.54 -16.78
C LEU A 467 31.31 19.39 -16.92
N PRO A 468 30.81 18.54 -17.83
CA PRO A 468 29.40 18.17 -17.78
C PRO A 468 29.10 17.62 -16.39
N HIS A 469 27.93 17.96 -15.84
CA HIS A 469 27.42 17.25 -14.67
C HIS A 469 27.56 15.74 -14.93
N ARG A 470 28.23 15.01 -14.03
CA ARG A 470 28.61 13.60 -14.23
C ARG A 470 27.45 12.86 -14.90
N SER A 471 27.72 12.26 -16.05
CA SER A 471 26.78 11.41 -16.76
C SER A 471 26.36 10.31 -15.80
N VAL A 472 25.04 10.12 -15.64
CA VAL A 472 24.54 8.96 -14.91
C VAL A 472 25.03 7.72 -15.65
N HIS A 473 25.80 6.87 -14.97
CA HIS A 473 26.21 5.59 -15.54
C HIS A 473 24.97 4.73 -15.77
N VAL A 474 24.64 4.48 -17.03
CA VAL A 474 23.66 3.47 -17.44
C VAL A 474 24.44 2.18 -17.74
N PRO A 475 24.10 1.04 -17.13
CA PRO A 475 24.72 -0.23 -17.49
C PRO A 475 24.50 -0.53 -18.98
N LEU A 476 25.58 -0.82 -19.72
CA LEU A 476 25.53 -1.33 -21.10
C LEU A 476 25.58 -2.86 -21.05
N SER A 477 24.54 -3.54 -21.54
CA SER A 477 24.64 -4.95 -21.96
C SER A 477 23.50 -5.36 -22.91
N ASP A 478 23.88 -6.10 -23.94
CA ASP A 478 23.01 -6.76 -24.91
C ASP A 478 22.19 -7.88 -24.27
N GLY A 479 20.87 -7.77 -24.33
CA GLY A 479 19.94 -8.77 -23.81
C GLY A 479 18.58 -8.17 -23.52
N ILE A 480 17.72 -8.12 -24.54
CA ILE A 480 16.30 -7.81 -24.36
C ILE A 480 15.64 -9.09 -23.81
N ASP A 481 15.66 -9.26 -22.50
CA ASP A 481 14.75 -10.20 -21.86
C ASP A 481 13.56 -9.40 -21.30
N ASN A 482 12.44 -9.52 -22.01
CA ASN A 482 11.13 -9.10 -21.55
C ASN A 482 10.77 -9.96 -20.34
N ASP A 483 10.84 -9.44 -19.12
CA ASP A 483 10.24 -10.13 -17.99
C ASP A 483 9.46 -9.20 -17.06
N GLU A 484 8.25 -9.70 -16.78
CA GLU A 484 7.14 -9.07 -16.11
C GLU A 484 7.50 -8.62 -14.69
N ALA A 485 7.07 -7.40 -14.39
CA ALA A 485 7.11 -6.79 -13.08
C ALA A 485 6.62 -7.76 -12.00
N ALA A 486 7.32 -7.76 -10.86
CA ALA A 486 6.81 -8.31 -9.61
C ALA A 486 5.37 -7.82 -9.41
N SER A 487 4.41 -8.74 -9.54
CA SER A 487 3.00 -8.51 -9.29
C SER A 487 2.74 -8.48 -7.78
N GLY A 488 3.41 -7.54 -7.10
CA GLY A 488 2.78 -6.85 -5.98
C GLY A 488 1.59 -6.06 -6.53
N PRO A 489 0.55 -5.75 -5.72
CA PRO A 489 -0.58 -4.99 -6.21
C PRO A 489 -0.05 -3.69 -6.82
N ALA A 490 -0.16 -3.57 -8.14
CA ALA A 490 0.05 -2.32 -8.82
C ALA A 490 -0.99 -1.37 -8.24
N ILE A 491 -0.54 -0.54 -7.31
CA ILE A 491 -1.32 0.56 -6.79
C ILE A 491 -1.45 1.52 -7.97
N SER A 492 -2.45 1.27 -8.83
CA SER A 492 -2.76 2.15 -9.95
C SER A 492 -3.32 3.44 -9.37
N GLU A 493 -2.41 4.35 -9.04
CA GLU A 493 -2.65 5.60 -8.37
C GLU A 493 -3.31 6.65 -9.29
N LYS A 494 -4.15 6.28 -10.27
CA LYS A 494 -4.68 7.27 -11.24
C LYS A 494 -5.39 8.46 -10.57
N GLY A 495 -6.21 8.24 -9.53
CA GLY A 495 -6.86 9.33 -8.80
C GLY A 495 -5.98 10.02 -7.73
N SER A 496 -4.93 9.36 -7.24
CA SER A 496 -3.86 9.99 -6.44
C SER A 496 -2.98 10.89 -7.31
N ALA A 497 -2.81 10.54 -8.58
CA ALA A 497 -1.97 11.24 -9.53
C ALA A 497 -2.42 12.69 -9.71
N ASP A 498 -3.72 12.99 -9.73
CA ASP A 498 -4.20 14.36 -9.95
C ASP A 498 -3.98 15.27 -8.74
N ASN A 499 -4.21 14.76 -7.52
CA ASN A 499 -3.91 15.50 -6.29
C ASN A 499 -2.39 15.62 -6.04
N LYS A 500 -1.61 14.59 -6.40
CA LYS A 500 -0.14 14.62 -6.38
C LYS A 500 0.41 15.57 -7.45
N LYS A 501 -0.14 15.59 -8.67
CA LYS A 501 0.21 16.54 -9.75
C LYS A 501 -0.09 17.97 -9.33
N GLU A 502 -1.23 18.24 -8.68
CA GLU A 502 -1.54 19.57 -8.12
C GLU A 502 -0.47 19.98 -7.10
N GLN A 503 -0.06 19.07 -6.21
CA GLN A 503 0.89 19.34 -5.13
C GLN A 503 2.35 19.47 -5.60
N LEU A 504 2.75 18.65 -6.57
CA LEU A 504 4.10 18.57 -7.13
C LEU A 504 4.29 19.53 -8.33
N SER A 505 3.28 20.33 -8.67
CA SER A 505 3.33 21.31 -9.76
C SER A 505 4.31 22.45 -9.45
N GLY A 506 5.57 22.25 -9.84
CA GLY A 506 6.63 23.24 -9.68
C GLY A 506 7.75 23.02 -10.69
N LYS A 507 8.20 24.11 -11.33
CA LYS A 507 9.44 24.08 -12.12
C LYS A 507 10.65 24.14 -11.17
N PRO A 508 11.52 23.12 -11.11
CA PRO A 508 12.69 23.15 -10.23
C PRO A 508 13.61 24.31 -10.62
N ILE A 509 14.26 24.91 -9.62
CA ILE A 509 15.38 25.82 -9.79
C ILE A 509 16.62 24.95 -9.93
N LEU A 510 17.05 24.72 -11.16
CA LEU A 510 18.20 23.84 -11.45
C LEU A 510 19.51 24.55 -11.18
N ILE A 511 20.45 23.81 -10.61
CA ILE A 511 21.87 24.16 -10.49
C ILE A 511 22.50 23.81 -11.83
N ALA A 512 22.61 24.81 -12.70
CA ALA A 512 22.99 24.61 -14.09
C ALA A 512 24.42 24.08 -14.23
N ARG A 513 25.38 24.64 -13.47
CA ARG A 513 26.82 24.37 -13.60
C ARG A 513 27.59 24.63 -12.31
N TRP A 514 28.75 24.00 -12.22
CA TRP A 514 29.81 24.29 -11.26
C TRP A 514 31.14 24.35 -12.02
N ASN A 515 31.94 25.39 -11.82
CA ASN A 515 33.24 25.49 -12.48
C ASN A 515 34.30 24.81 -11.62
N SER A 516 34.97 23.81 -12.19
CA SER A 516 36.17 23.27 -11.57
C SER A 516 37.37 24.14 -11.92
N ILE A 517 38.18 24.46 -10.92
CA ILE A 517 39.40 25.25 -11.10
C ILE A 517 40.59 24.28 -11.22
N LYS A 518 41.44 24.51 -12.21
CA LYS A 518 42.70 23.78 -12.35
C LYS A 518 43.71 24.33 -11.35
N TYR A 519 44.21 23.47 -10.47
CA TYR A 519 45.37 23.80 -9.66
C TYR A 519 46.66 23.63 -10.47
N SER A 520 47.57 24.59 -10.37
CA SER A 520 48.93 24.43 -10.92
C SER A 520 49.66 23.31 -10.19
N LYS A 521 50.57 22.61 -10.90
CA LYS A 521 51.34 21.47 -10.37
C LYS A 521 52.05 21.87 -9.06
N GLY A 522 51.79 21.15 -7.98
CA GLY A 522 52.35 21.44 -6.64
C GLY A 522 51.60 22.47 -5.80
N VAL A 523 50.46 23.00 -6.27
CA VAL A 523 49.58 23.88 -5.49
C VAL A 523 48.35 23.07 -5.04
N ALA A 524 48.17 22.94 -3.73
CA ALA A 524 46.94 22.38 -3.14
C ALA A 524 46.11 23.52 -2.53
N LEU A 525 44.82 23.26 -2.26
CA LEU A 525 43.97 24.21 -1.58
C LEU A 525 44.50 24.49 -0.16
N ASN A 526 44.95 25.72 0.08
CA ASN A 526 45.37 26.19 1.40
C ASN A 526 44.62 27.48 1.76
N HIS A 527 43.62 27.35 2.63
CA HIS A 527 42.75 28.46 3.01
C HIS A 527 43.51 29.62 3.69
N LYS A 528 44.54 29.32 4.50
CA LYS A 528 45.33 30.34 5.19
C LYS A 528 46.19 31.13 4.19
N MET A 529 46.85 30.43 3.27
CA MET A 529 47.66 31.06 2.23
C MET A 529 46.81 31.92 1.28
N ALA A 530 45.63 31.43 0.87
CA ALA A 530 44.71 32.20 0.05
C ALA A 530 44.25 33.50 0.74
N GLN A 531 43.94 33.43 2.04
CA GLN A 531 43.60 34.60 2.85
C GLN A 531 44.78 35.58 2.98
N GLU A 532 45.99 35.09 3.24
CA GLU A 532 47.18 35.94 3.31
C GLU A 532 47.47 36.65 1.98
N LEU A 533 47.30 35.95 0.85
CA LEU A 533 47.47 36.54 -0.48
C LEU A 533 46.42 37.62 -0.77
N LEU A 534 45.17 37.44 -0.33
CA LEU A 534 44.12 38.46 -0.44
C LEU A 534 44.42 39.68 0.44
N VAL A 535 44.92 39.49 1.66
CA VAL A 535 45.22 40.61 2.56
C VAL A 535 46.44 41.42 2.10
N LYS A 536 47.48 40.74 1.57
CA LYS A 536 48.73 41.38 1.14
C LYS A 536 48.62 42.15 -0.19
N ASN A 537 47.60 41.88 -1.01
CA ASN A 537 47.49 42.43 -2.36
C ASN A 537 46.21 43.26 -2.53
N GLY A 538 46.33 44.59 -2.59
CA GLY A 538 45.20 45.48 -2.93
C GLY A 538 44.75 45.38 -4.39
N ASN A 539 45.65 44.93 -5.29
CA ASN A 539 45.36 44.63 -6.70
C ASN A 539 45.39 43.10 -6.92
N LEU A 540 44.29 42.52 -7.43
CA LEU A 540 44.20 41.06 -7.62
C LEU A 540 45.17 40.54 -8.69
N TRP A 541 45.61 41.37 -9.64
CA TRP A 541 46.60 41.00 -10.66
C TRP A 541 48.01 40.81 -10.09
N SER A 542 48.30 41.41 -8.94
CA SER A 542 49.58 41.21 -8.22
C SER A 542 49.73 39.81 -7.65
N ILE A 543 48.64 39.04 -7.54
CA ILE A 543 48.69 37.63 -7.17
C ILE A 543 49.28 36.84 -8.34
N VAL A 544 50.38 36.12 -8.08
CA VAL A 544 51.08 35.28 -9.08
C VAL A 544 50.09 34.31 -9.73
N PRO A 545 50.06 34.19 -11.07
CA PRO A 545 49.07 33.39 -11.81
C PRO A 545 48.82 31.99 -11.23
N LYS A 546 49.88 31.25 -10.85
CA LYS A 546 49.77 29.90 -10.28
C LYS A 546 48.90 29.78 -9.01
N TYR A 547 48.65 30.87 -8.28
CA TYR A 547 47.84 30.88 -7.05
C TYR A 547 46.42 31.44 -7.24
N ARG A 548 46.08 32.04 -8.38
CA ARG A 548 44.80 32.74 -8.58
C ARG A 548 43.60 31.79 -8.47
N GLY A 549 43.73 30.59 -9.02
CA GLY A 549 42.73 29.53 -8.91
C GLY A 549 42.46 29.10 -7.47
N MET A 550 43.51 28.93 -6.65
CA MET A 550 43.37 28.65 -5.22
C MET A 550 42.63 29.78 -4.48
N VAL A 551 42.96 31.03 -4.81
CA VAL A 551 42.32 32.21 -4.22
C VAL A 551 40.85 32.31 -4.65
N TYR A 552 40.53 32.07 -5.91
CA TYR A 552 39.14 32.03 -6.38
C TYR A 552 38.35 30.92 -5.69
N HIS A 553 38.90 29.69 -5.59
CA HIS A 553 38.28 28.58 -4.86
C HIS A 553 38.00 28.93 -3.40
N TYR A 554 38.91 29.67 -2.77
CA TYR A 554 38.71 30.18 -1.41
C TYR A 554 37.55 31.18 -1.34
N LEU A 555 37.52 32.18 -2.24
CA LEU A 555 36.46 33.19 -2.31
C LEU A 555 35.10 32.55 -2.58
N GLU A 556 35.04 31.64 -3.55
CA GLU A 556 33.86 30.87 -3.92
C GLU A 556 33.33 30.06 -2.73
N ARG A 557 34.18 29.29 -2.04
CA ARG A 557 33.78 28.53 -0.84
C ARG A 557 33.24 29.42 0.28
N ARG A 558 33.88 30.57 0.52
CA ARG A 558 33.41 31.52 1.55
C ARG A 558 32.11 32.20 1.13
N TYR A 559 31.94 32.53 -0.14
CA TYR A 559 30.71 33.11 -0.67
C TYR A 559 29.56 32.11 -0.55
N LEU A 560 29.74 30.86 -0.99
CA LEU A 560 28.76 29.80 -0.81
C LEU A 560 28.38 29.62 0.65
N ALA A 561 29.35 29.59 1.57
CA ALA A 561 29.07 29.47 3.01
C ALA A 561 28.20 30.64 3.52
N SER A 562 28.48 31.87 3.07
CA SER A 562 27.67 33.04 3.42
C SER A 562 26.26 32.98 2.83
N THR A 563 26.11 32.55 1.58
CA THR A 563 24.80 32.47 0.91
C THR A 563 23.96 31.30 1.43
N LYS A 564 24.58 30.20 1.88
CA LYS A 564 23.88 29.11 2.57
C LYS A 564 23.12 29.58 3.81
N LEU A 565 23.69 30.51 4.58
CA LEU A 565 23.00 31.10 5.74
C LEU A 565 21.78 31.92 5.31
N ALA A 566 21.90 32.71 4.24
CA ALA A 566 20.79 33.47 3.67
C ALA A 566 19.69 32.56 3.10
N LEU A 567 20.06 31.52 2.36
CA LEU A 567 19.14 30.50 1.84
C LEU A 567 18.43 29.76 2.97
N SER A 568 19.16 29.39 4.04
CA SER A 568 18.58 28.76 5.23
C SER A 568 17.50 29.64 5.86
N ALA A 569 17.74 30.94 5.96
CA ALA A 569 16.74 31.89 6.48
C ALA A 569 15.50 31.98 5.57
N ILE A 570 15.68 31.98 4.25
CA ILE A 570 14.56 31.96 3.29
C ILE A 570 13.79 30.65 3.38
N PHE A 571 14.48 29.50 3.48
CA PHE A 571 13.85 28.18 3.58
C PHE A 571 13.03 28.04 4.87
N ARG A 572 13.50 28.59 6.00
CA ARG A 572 12.70 28.67 7.24
C ARG A 572 11.44 29.53 7.06
N GLN A 573 11.52 30.66 6.35
CA GLN A 573 10.35 31.48 6.04
C GLN A 573 9.37 30.75 5.11
N LEU A 574 9.88 30.04 4.10
CA LEU A 574 9.09 29.23 3.19
C LEU A 574 8.36 28.11 3.94
N ASP A 575 9.05 27.39 4.82
CA ASP A 575 8.46 26.34 5.66
C ASP A 575 7.29 26.89 6.51
N ASN A 576 7.45 28.06 7.14
CA ASN A 576 6.36 28.69 7.88
C ASN A 576 5.16 29.06 6.99
N ILE A 577 5.40 29.63 5.80
CA ILE A 577 4.32 29.97 4.85
C ILE A 577 3.61 28.69 4.36
N VAL A 578 4.36 27.63 4.07
CA VAL A 578 3.81 26.34 3.65
C VAL A 578 2.96 25.73 4.77
N LYS A 579 3.42 25.77 6.03
CA LYS A 579 2.62 25.34 7.20
C LYS A 579 1.29 26.10 7.29
N LYS A 580 1.30 27.42 7.07
CA LYS A 580 0.06 28.23 7.02
C LYS A 580 -0.85 27.87 5.85
N LEU A 581 -0.28 27.64 4.66
CA LEU A 581 -1.04 27.19 3.48
C LEU A 581 -1.67 25.80 3.71
N LYS A 582 -1.00 24.89 4.41
CA LYS A 582 -1.56 23.59 4.81
C LYS A 582 -2.79 23.76 5.70
N VAL A 583 -2.78 24.72 6.65
CA VAL A 583 -3.94 25.03 7.50
C VAL A 583 -5.12 25.59 6.69
N VAL A 584 -4.87 26.55 5.79
CA VAL A 584 -5.91 27.09 4.89
C VAL A 584 -6.52 25.98 4.05
N ARG A 585 -5.68 25.09 3.51
CA ARG A 585 -6.14 23.93 2.74
C ARG A 585 -7.03 23.00 3.57
N TRP A 586 -6.71 22.75 4.84
CA TRP A 586 -7.59 21.95 5.70
C TRP A 586 -8.93 22.62 5.92
N GLN A 587 -8.97 23.95 6.05
CA GLN A 587 -10.24 24.69 6.15
C GLN A 587 -11.06 24.53 4.86
N GLU A 588 -10.44 24.64 3.68
CA GLU A 588 -11.12 24.37 2.40
C GLU A 588 -11.67 22.94 2.34
N ASP A 589 -10.87 21.94 2.75
CA ASP A 589 -11.28 20.54 2.78
C ASP A 589 -12.47 20.33 3.75
N ILE A 590 -12.47 20.96 4.93
CA ILE A 590 -13.60 20.92 5.89
C ILE A 590 -14.86 21.54 5.29
N THR A 591 -14.74 22.72 4.67
CA THR A 591 -15.86 23.42 4.05
C THR A 591 -16.45 22.60 2.92
N ALA A 592 -15.62 22.04 2.04
CA ALA A 592 -16.08 21.18 0.94
C ALA A 592 -16.84 19.95 1.43
N VAL A 593 -16.43 19.33 2.55
CA VAL A 593 -17.15 18.20 3.15
C VAL A 593 -18.47 18.65 3.79
N ARG A 594 -18.52 19.82 4.43
CA ARG A 594 -19.77 20.34 5.00
C ARG A 594 -20.78 20.73 3.92
N GLU A 595 -20.32 21.36 2.84
CA GLU A 595 -21.16 21.76 1.70
C GLU A 595 -21.72 20.55 0.93
N SER A 596 -20.98 19.44 0.89
CA SER A 596 -21.46 18.21 0.23
C SER A 596 -22.59 17.50 0.99
N LYS A 597 -22.92 17.94 2.21
CA LYS A 597 -23.93 17.31 3.09
C LYS A 597 -23.67 15.82 3.34
N ALA A 598 -22.42 15.38 3.21
CA ALA A 598 -22.04 13.99 3.42
C ALA A 598 -22.36 13.55 4.86
N ARG A 599 -23.15 12.48 4.99
CA ARG A 599 -23.47 11.85 6.28
C ARG A 599 -22.53 10.69 6.62
N ILE A 600 -21.69 10.28 5.67
CA ILE A 600 -20.70 9.21 5.84
C ILE A 600 -19.32 9.70 5.40
N ILE A 601 -18.30 9.38 6.20
CA ILE A 601 -16.90 9.51 5.83
C ILE A 601 -16.34 8.10 5.60
N GLY A 602 -15.97 7.79 4.37
CA GLY A 602 -15.33 6.53 4.00
C GLY A 602 -13.83 6.68 3.83
N CYS A 603 -13.04 5.88 4.54
CA CYS A 603 -11.58 5.88 4.40
C CYS A 603 -10.96 4.54 4.83
N THR A 604 -9.75 4.21 4.35
CA THR A 604 -9.02 3.07 4.91
C THR A 604 -8.51 3.37 6.32
N THR A 605 -8.06 2.38 7.08
CA THR A 605 -7.49 2.60 8.42
C THR A 605 -6.22 3.49 8.39
N THR A 606 -5.42 3.41 7.32
CA THR A 606 -4.34 4.38 7.05
C THR A 606 -4.88 5.77 6.72
N GLY A 607 -6.00 5.85 6.00
CA GLY A 607 -6.70 7.11 5.75
C GLY A 607 -7.22 7.74 7.04
N LEU A 608 -7.69 6.93 7.99
CA LEU A 608 -8.21 7.36 9.27
C LEU A 608 -7.16 8.14 10.08
N THR A 609 -5.91 7.68 10.09
CA THR A 609 -4.80 8.39 10.76
C THR A 609 -4.25 9.53 9.92
N LYS A 610 -4.11 9.36 8.60
CA LYS A 610 -3.66 10.42 7.67
C LYS A 610 -4.54 11.66 7.70
N TYR A 611 -5.87 11.47 7.71
CA TYR A 611 -6.84 12.56 7.70
C TYR A 611 -7.39 12.86 9.11
N ARG A 612 -6.71 12.41 10.18
CA ARG A 612 -7.16 12.54 11.58
C ARG A 612 -7.65 13.95 11.91
N ARG A 613 -6.88 14.99 11.55
CA ARG A 613 -7.22 16.40 11.81
C ARG A 613 -8.52 16.84 11.13
N LEU A 614 -8.71 16.45 9.86
CA LEU A 614 -9.93 16.74 9.10
C LEU A 614 -11.13 16.00 9.73
N ILE A 615 -10.97 14.73 10.04
CA ILE A 615 -12.04 13.89 10.61
C ILE A 615 -12.43 14.41 12.00
N ALA A 616 -11.47 14.75 12.87
CA ALA A 616 -11.74 15.33 14.18
C ALA A 616 -12.54 16.64 14.08
N ALA A 617 -12.23 17.50 13.11
CA ALA A 617 -12.94 18.77 12.88
C ALA A 617 -14.39 18.60 12.40
N LEU A 618 -14.77 17.40 11.93
CA LEU A 618 -16.15 17.05 11.56
C LEU A 618 -16.95 16.47 12.74
N TRP A 619 -16.33 16.37 13.91
CA TRP A 619 -16.94 15.95 15.18
C TRP A 619 -17.72 14.61 15.15
N PRO A 620 -17.18 13.55 14.54
CA PRO A 620 -17.87 12.27 14.39
C PRO A 620 -18.17 11.64 15.76
N ARG A 621 -19.38 11.11 15.92
CA ARG A 621 -19.83 10.42 17.15
C ARG A 621 -19.76 8.91 17.06
N VAL A 622 -19.79 8.37 15.84
CA VAL A 622 -19.80 6.93 15.57
C VAL A 622 -18.69 6.59 14.58
N MET A 623 -17.93 5.56 14.91
CA MET A 623 -16.95 4.94 14.03
C MET A 623 -17.27 3.45 13.86
N MET A 624 -17.38 3.00 12.63
CA MET A 624 -17.52 1.60 12.26
C MET A 624 -16.30 1.12 11.48
N ILE A 625 -15.68 0.04 11.96
CA ILE A 625 -14.48 -0.56 11.38
C ILE A 625 -14.86 -1.97 10.89
N GLU A 626 -14.92 -2.13 9.59
CA GLU A 626 -15.07 -3.42 8.91
C GLU A 626 -13.72 -4.11 8.73
N GLU A 627 -13.70 -5.44 8.79
CA GLU A 627 -12.48 -6.25 8.87
C GLU A 627 -11.50 -5.76 9.97
N ALA A 628 -12.05 -5.34 11.12
CA ALA A 628 -11.29 -4.83 12.26
C ALA A 628 -10.26 -5.84 12.81
N ALA A 629 -10.48 -7.14 12.58
CA ALA A 629 -9.56 -8.20 12.94
C ALA A 629 -8.24 -8.17 12.14
N GLU A 630 -8.24 -7.59 10.93
CA GLU A 630 -7.07 -7.44 10.04
C GLU A 630 -6.34 -6.10 10.26
N THR A 631 -6.84 -5.26 11.17
CA THR A 631 -6.30 -3.91 11.43
C THR A 631 -5.35 -3.91 12.63
N ARG A 632 -4.18 -3.25 12.48
CA ARG A 632 -3.25 -3.04 13.59
C ARG A 632 -3.91 -2.25 14.73
N GLU A 633 -3.64 -2.65 15.97
CA GLU A 633 -4.20 -2.02 17.17
C GLU A 633 -3.88 -0.52 17.27
N ALA A 634 -2.64 -0.17 16.94
CA ALA A 634 -2.19 1.21 16.92
C ALA A 634 -2.97 2.10 15.93
N ASN A 635 -3.43 1.57 14.78
CA ASN A 635 -4.19 2.35 13.80
C ASN A 635 -5.56 2.77 14.35
N ILE A 636 -6.22 1.88 15.09
CA ILE A 636 -7.52 2.18 15.72
C ILE A 636 -7.32 3.15 16.89
N THR A 637 -6.30 2.91 17.72
CA THR A 637 -6.07 3.73 18.90
C THR A 637 -5.55 5.13 18.58
N ALA A 638 -4.74 5.28 17.53
CA ALA A 638 -4.37 6.58 16.96
C ALA A 638 -5.55 7.38 16.39
N ALA A 639 -6.73 6.77 16.27
CA ALA A 639 -7.96 7.36 15.75
C ALA A 639 -9.05 7.50 16.82
N LEU A 640 -8.72 7.41 18.10
CA LEU A 640 -9.66 7.75 19.17
C LEU A 640 -9.83 9.26 19.20
N PHE A 641 -10.96 9.74 18.69
CA PHE A 641 -11.34 11.15 18.75
C PHE A 641 -12.13 11.41 20.05
N PRO A 642 -11.96 12.59 20.69
CA PRO A 642 -12.72 12.97 21.89
C PRO A 642 -14.25 12.93 21.68
N SER A 643 -14.69 13.19 20.45
CA SER A 643 -16.11 13.25 20.07
C SER A 643 -16.78 11.87 19.94
N LEU A 644 -16.00 10.78 19.91
CA LEU A 644 -16.57 9.44 19.72
C LEU A 644 -17.35 9.02 20.96
N GLU A 645 -18.58 8.60 20.73
CA GLU A 645 -19.43 7.96 21.75
C GLU A 645 -19.58 6.48 21.49
N ARG A 646 -19.36 6.06 20.23
CA ARG A 646 -19.51 4.68 19.80
C ARG A 646 -18.45 4.22 18.80
N ILE A 647 -17.89 3.04 19.05
CA ILE A 647 -16.99 2.30 18.15
C ILE A 647 -17.61 0.92 17.89
N ILE A 648 -17.76 0.56 16.63
CA ILE A 648 -18.28 -0.72 16.17
C ILE A 648 -17.15 -1.45 15.44
N LEU A 649 -16.66 -2.54 16.01
CA LEU A 649 -15.63 -3.39 15.43
C LEU A 649 -16.30 -4.64 14.83
N VAL A 650 -16.25 -4.76 13.51
CA VAL A 650 -16.80 -5.91 12.77
C VAL A 650 -15.64 -6.64 12.11
N GLY A 651 -15.54 -7.94 12.30
CA GLY A 651 -14.43 -8.70 11.74
C GLY A 651 -14.45 -10.16 12.11
N ASP A 652 -13.35 -10.85 11.87
CA ASP A 652 -13.19 -12.26 12.22
C ASP A 652 -11.74 -12.56 12.60
N HIS A 653 -11.47 -12.67 13.91
CA HIS A 653 -10.12 -12.91 14.46
C HIS A 653 -9.55 -14.30 14.14
N MET A 654 -10.39 -15.19 13.60
CA MET A 654 -9.98 -16.51 13.12
C MET A 654 -9.57 -16.49 11.63
N GLN A 655 -9.72 -15.36 10.92
CA GLN A 655 -9.18 -15.11 9.57
C GLN A 655 -7.89 -14.28 9.65
N LEU A 656 -7.45 -13.66 8.54
CA LEU A 656 -6.13 -13.02 8.45
C LEU A 656 -5.88 -11.99 9.55
N ALA A 657 -4.63 -12.02 10.04
CA ALA A 657 -4.11 -11.10 11.04
C ALA A 657 -3.65 -9.78 10.41
N PRO A 658 -3.48 -8.71 11.20
CA PRO A 658 -2.67 -7.57 10.81
C PRO A 658 -1.26 -8.02 10.41
N HIS A 659 -0.76 -7.52 9.29
CA HIS A 659 0.62 -7.76 8.85
C HIS A 659 1.60 -6.97 9.72
N ALA A 660 2.74 -7.57 10.08
CA ALA A 660 3.89 -6.87 10.66
C ALA A 660 5.05 -6.96 9.66
N ASP A 661 5.63 -5.82 9.32
CA ASP A 661 6.73 -5.73 8.35
C ASP A 661 8.01 -6.36 8.93
N CYS A 662 8.23 -6.19 10.23
CA CYS A 662 9.27 -6.89 10.98
C CYS A 662 8.69 -8.17 11.60
N LEU A 663 9.00 -9.34 10.99
CA LEU A 663 8.44 -10.64 11.41
C LEU A 663 8.70 -10.96 12.88
N GLU A 664 9.83 -10.54 13.44
CA GLU A 664 10.17 -10.69 14.86
C GLU A 664 9.16 -10.01 15.80
N LEU A 665 8.55 -8.89 15.39
CA LEU A 665 7.53 -8.19 16.16
C LEU A 665 6.19 -8.91 16.16
N SER A 666 5.97 -9.87 15.26
CA SER A 666 4.78 -10.73 15.27
C SER A 666 4.84 -11.84 16.34
N LYS A 667 6.01 -12.04 16.96
CA LYS A 667 6.26 -13.12 17.93
C LYS A 667 6.24 -12.60 19.37
N PRO A 668 6.16 -13.50 20.37
CA PRO A 668 6.37 -13.11 21.76
C PRO A 668 7.75 -12.47 21.93
N PRO A 669 7.89 -11.39 22.73
CA PRO A 669 6.88 -10.76 23.58
C PRO A 669 6.26 -9.48 22.97
N PHE A 670 6.09 -9.37 21.65
CA PHE A 670 5.67 -8.10 21.00
C PHE A 670 4.27 -8.13 20.37
N TYR A 671 3.90 -9.25 19.73
CA TYR A 671 2.55 -9.51 19.21
C TYR A 671 1.92 -8.39 18.37
N LEU A 672 2.71 -7.74 17.50
CA LEU A 672 2.24 -6.63 16.65
C LEU A 672 1.16 -7.05 15.62
N ASN A 673 1.07 -8.35 15.34
CA ASN A 673 0.05 -8.98 14.50
C ASN A 673 -1.22 -9.40 15.29
N VAL A 674 -1.40 -8.92 16.52
CA VAL A 674 -2.67 -9.07 17.25
C VAL A 674 -3.46 -7.78 17.10
N SER A 675 -4.67 -7.89 16.58
CA SER A 675 -5.56 -6.73 16.44
C SER A 675 -6.21 -6.39 17.77
N LEU A 676 -6.64 -5.12 17.90
CA LEU A 676 -7.45 -4.69 19.04
C LEU A 676 -8.72 -5.54 19.19
N PHE A 677 -9.33 -5.93 18.07
CA PHE A 677 -10.48 -6.85 18.05
C PHE A 677 -10.13 -8.16 18.77
N GLN A 678 -9.05 -8.83 18.34
CA GLN A 678 -8.65 -10.11 18.90
C GLN A 678 -8.31 -9.97 20.39
N ARG A 679 -7.53 -8.93 20.75
CA ARG A 679 -7.14 -8.66 22.14
C ARG A 679 -8.34 -8.51 23.07
N LEU A 680 -9.35 -7.75 22.67
CA LEU A 680 -10.53 -7.53 23.50
C LEU A 680 -11.40 -8.80 23.64
N VAL A 681 -11.56 -9.56 22.57
CA VAL A 681 -12.31 -10.83 22.59
C VAL A 681 -11.65 -11.85 23.52
N GLU A 682 -10.34 -12.05 23.38
CA GLU A 682 -9.60 -13.04 24.18
C GLU A 682 -9.46 -12.64 25.66
N ARG A 683 -9.59 -11.33 25.97
CA ARG A 683 -9.72 -10.82 27.33
C ARG A 683 -11.12 -10.96 27.93
N GLY A 684 -12.06 -11.57 27.22
CA GLY A 684 -13.41 -11.82 27.69
C GLY A 684 -14.36 -10.63 27.57
N LEU A 685 -14.05 -9.62 26.74
CA LEU A 685 -15.04 -8.62 26.39
C LEU A 685 -16.17 -9.31 25.60
N GLU A 686 -17.39 -9.15 26.10
CA GLU A 686 -18.57 -9.71 25.46
C GLU A 686 -18.68 -9.20 24.00
N HIS A 687 -18.98 -10.12 23.10
CA HIS A 687 -19.12 -9.87 21.66
C HIS A 687 -20.31 -10.68 21.12
N SER A 688 -20.85 -10.27 19.97
CA SER A 688 -21.84 -11.06 19.25
C SER A 688 -21.18 -11.83 18.12
N THR A 689 -21.55 -13.09 17.94
CA THR A 689 -21.05 -13.92 16.84
C THR A 689 -22.19 -14.27 15.91
N LEU A 690 -22.05 -13.95 14.62
CA LEU A 690 -23.03 -14.32 13.59
C LEU A 690 -22.95 -15.84 13.34
N GLN A 691 -24.10 -16.50 13.18
CA GLN A 691 -24.17 -17.97 13.19
C GLN A 691 -24.63 -18.58 11.87
N VAL A 692 -25.43 -17.87 11.07
CA VAL A 692 -26.08 -18.46 9.88
C VAL A 692 -25.31 -18.12 8.59
N GLN A 693 -24.67 -19.10 7.96
CA GLN A 693 -23.93 -18.93 6.71
C GLN A 693 -24.81 -19.15 5.47
N ARG A 694 -24.58 -18.36 4.42
CA ARG A 694 -25.34 -18.37 3.16
C ARG A 694 -24.47 -18.61 1.91
N ARG A 695 -23.18 -18.87 2.09
CA ARG A 695 -22.18 -18.99 1.01
C ARG A 695 -21.95 -20.43 0.57
N MET A 696 -21.43 -21.25 1.48
CA MET A 696 -20.85 -22.57 1.22
C MET A 696 -21.94 -23.64 1.16
N THR A 697 -21.72 -24.73 0.44
CA THR A 697 -22.50 -25.96 0.65
C THR A 697 -22.23 -26.52 2.05
N PRO A 698 -23.15 -27.31 2.63
CA PRO A 698 -22.93 -27.95 3.93
C PRO A 698 -21.61 -28.72 4.02
N ASP A 699 -21.19 -29.39 2.95
CA ASP A 699 -19.96 -30.21 2.94
C ASP A 699 -18.69 -29.37 3.02
N ILE A 700 -18.67 -28.21 2.34
CA ILE A 700 -17.57 -27.25 2.47
C ILE A 700 -17.57 -26.63 3.88
N ARG A 701 -18.75 -26.24 4.38
CA ARG A 701 -18.88 -25.63 5.71
C ARG A 701 -18.41 -26.58 6.82
N LYS A 702 -18.71 -27.88 6.72
CA LYS A 702 -18.27 -28.91 7.69
C LYS A 702 -16.77 -28.87 7.94
N LEU A 703 -15.95 -28.57 6.93
CA LEU A 703 -14.49 -28.45 7.06
C LEU A 703 -14.07 -27.38 8.09
N LEU A 704 -14.91 -26.37 8.32
CA LEU A 704 -14.64 -25.25 9.22
C LEU A 704 -15.17 -25.45 10.65
N ASN A 705 -15.99 -26.48 10.90
CA ASN A 705 -16.67 -26.69 12.18
C ASN A 705 -15.72 -26.83 13.38
N ALA A 706 -14.48 -27.25 13.15
CA ALA A 706 -13.47 -27.32 14.21
C ALA A 706 -13.17 -25.96 14.84
N TRP A 707 -13.24 -24.90 14.04
CA TRP A 707 -12.90 -23.54 14.44
C TRP A 707 -14.14 -22.65 14.59
N TYR A 708 -15.27 -23.04 13.98
CA TYR A 708 -16.56 -22.37 14.10
C TYR A 708 -17.67 -23.36 14.50
N PRO A 709 -17.73 -23.81 15.76
CA PRO A 709 -18.68 -24.85 16.19
C PRO A 709 -20.15 -24.39 16.14
N LEU A 710 -20.40 -23.08 16.20
CA LEU A 710 -21.75 -22.48 16.16
C LEU A 710 -22.24 -22.12 14.75
N LEU A 711 -21.43 -22.40 13.70
CA LEU A 711 -21.76 -22.04 12.33
C LEU A 711 -22.78 -23.04 11.75
N VAL A 712 -23.93 -22.52 11.32
CA VAL A 712 -25.04 -23.30 10.77
C VAL A 712 -25.40 -22.85 9.36
N ASP A 713 -26.00 -23.74 8.58
CA ASP A 713 -26.33 -23.51 7.18
C ASP A 713 -27.73 -22.88 7.02
N HIS A 714 -27.83 -21.84 6.19
CA HIS A 714 -29.13 -21.32 5.76
C HIS A 714 -29.79 -22.28 4.75
N PRO A 715 -31.13 -22.42 4.72
CA PRO A 715 -31.82 -23.29 3.76
C PRO A 715 -31.43 -23.08 2.28
N SER A 716 -31.01 -21.87 1.91
CA SER A 716 -30.56 -21.54 0.54
C SER A 716 -29.26 -22.23 0.11
N THR A 717 -28.57 -22.98 0.98
CA THR A 717 -27.29 -23.63 0.65
C THR A 717 -27.42 -25.12 0.33
N PHE A 718 -28.59 -25.73 0.56
CA PHE A 718 -28.79 -27.17 0.35
C PHE A 718 -29.03 -27.51 -1.13
N ASP A 719 -29.83 -26.71 -1.84
CA ASP A 719 -30.23 -26.99 -3.23
C ASP A 719 -29.34 -26.28 -4.26
N ARG A 720 -28.02 -26.38 -4.11
CA ARG A 720 -27.07 -25.78 -5.06
C ARG A 720 -26.85 -26.70 -6.27
N GLU A 721 -26.92 -26.14 -7.47
CA GLU A 721 -26.65 -26.90 -8.70
C GLU A 721 -25.22 -27.47 -8.73
N ALA A 722 -25.13 -28.75 -9.13
CA ALA A 722 -23.88 -29.46 -9.35
C ALA A 722 -23.02 -28.78 -10.42
N VAL A 723 -21.69 -28.81 -10.24
CA VAL A 723 -20.76 -28.21 -11.21
C VAL A 723 -20.67 -29.11 -12.45
N PRO A 724 -20.88 -28.57 -13.67
CA PRO A 724 -20.78 -29.35 -14.89
C PRO A 724 -19.44 -30.06 -15.03
N GLY A 725 -19.49 -31.38 -15.20
CA GLY A 725 -18.29 -32.19 -15.39
C GLY A 725 -17.62 -32.70 -14.12
N MET A 726 -18.16 -32.42 -12.93
CA MET A 726 -17.59 -32.81 -11.63
C MET A 726 -18.48 -33.74 -10.79
N GLY A 727 -19.63 -34.14 -11.33
CA GLY A 727 -20.57 -35.01 -10.60
C GLY A 727 -21.25 -34.29 -9.43
N LEU A 728 -21.61 -35.04 -8.38
CA LEU A 728 -22.27 -34.51 -7.17
C LEU A 728 -21.30 -34.08 -6.07
N GLN A 729 -19.99 -34.06 -6.35
CA GLN A 729 -18.98 -33.75 -5.34
C GLN A 729 -18.88 -32.24 -5.11
N SER A 730 -18.87 -31.82 -3.84
CA SER A 730 -18.61 -30.43 -3.44
C SER A 730 -17.19 -30.20 -2.91
N VAL A 731 -16.52 -31.25 -2.44
CA VAL A 731 -15.14 -31.19 -1.92
C VAL A 731 -14.34 -32.35 -2.50
N LEU A 732 -13.17 -32.04 -3.05
CA LEU A 732 -12.25 -33.02 -3.62
C LEU A 732 -10.82 -32.67 -3.18
N TRP A 733 -10.06 -33.69 -2.75
CA TRP A 733 -8.61 -33.58 -2.58
C TRP A 733 -7.90 -34.56 -3.51
N PHE A 734 -7.12 -34.01 -4.45
CA PHE A 734 -6.21 -34.76 -5.30
C PHE A 734 -4.81 -34.81 -4.68
N ASN A 735 -4.45 -35.97 -4.14
CA ASN A 735 -3.18 -36.21 -3.46
C ASN A 735 -2.09 -36.64 -4.45
N HIS A 736 -0.94 -35.98 -4.42
CA HIS A 736 0.25 -36.37 -5.18
C HIS A 736 1.53 -36.03 -4.40
N GLN A 737 2.65 -36.68 -4.75
CA GLN A 737 3.95 -36.48 -4.09
C GLN A 737 5.03 -35.98 -5.07
N ARG A 738 4.60 -35.19 -6.07
CA ARG A 738 5.51 -34.62 -7.08
C ARG A 738 6.29 -33.45 -6.47
N PRO A 739 7.63 -33.41 -6.60
CA PRO A 739 8.46 -32.46 -5.86
C PRO A 739 8.25 -31.01 -6.32
N GLU A 740 8.39 -30.10 -5.36
CA GLU A 740 8.45 -28.66 -5.57
C GLU A 740 9.83 -28.20 -6.10
N SER A 741 9.87 -27.03 -6.73
CA SER A 741 11.09 -26.26 -7.02
C SER A 741 10.97 -24.85 -6.42
N SER A 742 12.01 -24.03 -6.58
CA SER A 742 12.00 -22.63 -6.16
C SER A 742 12.32 -21.72 -7.34
N ASP A 743 11.68 -20.55 -7.40
CA ASP A 743 12.00 -19.51 -8.38
C ASP A 743 13.24 -18.69 -7.97
N ARG A 744 13.61 -17.70 -8.79
CA ARG A 744 14.76 -16.81 -8.52
C ARG A 744 14.62 -15.98 -7.24
N TYR A 745 13.39 -15.80 -6.76
CA TYR A 745 13.06 -15.07 -5.53
C TYR A 745 12.85 -16.02 -4.33
N CYS A 746 13.26 -17.28 -4.46
CA CYS A 746 13.08 -18.34 -3.47
C CYS A 746 11.61 -18.66 -3.12
N SER A 747 10.64 -18.18 -3.91
CA SER A 747 9.24 -18.61 -3.79
C SER A 747 9.09 -20.03 -4.34
N LYS A 748 8.20 -20.81 -3.75
CA LYS A 748 7.97 -22.21 -4.13
C LYS A 748 7.07 -22.32 -5.37
N VAL A 749 7.36 -23.32 -6.20
CA VAL A 749 6.65 -23.61 -7.45
C VAL A 749 6.49 -25.13 -7.58
N ASN A 750 5.30 -25.59 -8.00
CA ASN A 750 5.04 -26.97 -8.35
C ASN A 750 4.40 -27.01 -9.75
N THR A 751 5.23 -27.31 -10.75
CA THR A 751 4.83 -27.30 -12.17
C THR A 751 3.79 -28.37 -12.48
N PHE A 752 3.83 -29.50 -11.77
CA PHE A 752 2.84 -30.57 -11.90
C PHE A 752 1.46 -30.13 -11.43
N GLU A 753 1.36 -29.48 -10.26
CA GLU A 753 0.10 -28.90 -9.79
C GLU A 753 -0.44 -27.85 -10.77
N ALA A 754 0.44 -26.99 -11.30
CA ALA A 754 0.06 -25.96 -12.27
C ALA A 754 -0.55 -26.59 -13.54
N ASP A 755 0.08 -27.62 -14.10
CA ASP A 755 -0.45 -28.33 -15.28
C ASP A 755 -1.79 -29.04 -14.99
N MET A 756 -1.92 -29.65 -13.82
CA MET A 756 -3.16 -30.32 -13.42
C MET A 756 -4.32 -29.34 -13.24
N ILE A 757 -4.07 -28.19 -12.61
CA ILE A 757 -5.08 -27.12 -12.41
C ILE A 757 -5.51 -26.53 -13.74
N VAL A 758 -4.57 -26.21 -14.64
CA VAL A 758 -4.88 -25.64 -15.95
C VAL A 758 -5.68 -26.62 -16.81
N GLY A 759 -5.34 -27.90 -16.76
CA GLY A 759 -6.13 -28.95 -17.41
C GLY A 759 -7.55 -29.08 -16.85
N LEU A 760 -7.71 -29.05 -15.52
CA LEU A 760 -9.01 -29.06 -14.86
C LEU A 760 -9.84 -27.82 -15.22
N TYR A 761 -9.23 -26.64 -15.21
CA TYR A 761 -9.86 -25.40 -15.67
C TYR A 761 -10.38 -25.55 -17.11
N GLY A 762 -9.55 -26.05 -18.03
CA GLY A 762 -9.95 -26.28 -19.42
C GLY A 762 -11.11 -27.27 -19.54
N HIS A 763 -11.15 -28.31 -18.72
CA HIS A 763 -12.27 -29.26 -18.65
C HIS A 763 -13.56 -28.60 -18.14
N LEU A 764 -13.50 -27.80 -17.06
CA LEU A 764 -14.67 -27.09 -16.52
C LEU A 764 -15.27 -26.13 -17.53
N VAL A 765 -14.44 -25.35 -18.23
CA VAL A 765 -14.87 -24.42 -19.28
C VAL A 765 -15.47 -25.19 -20.46
N SER A 766 -14.84 -26.28 -20.89
CA SER A 766 -15.36 -27.12 -21.99
C SER A 766 -16.72 -27.77 -21.68
N ASN A 767 -17.07 -27.91 -20.41
CA ASN A 767 -18.37 -28.42 -19.96
C ASN A 767 -19.41 -27.32 -19.71
N GLY A 768 -19.08 -26.05 -19.99
CA GLY A 768 -20.00 -24.92 -19.96
C GLY A 768 -19.93 -24.05 -18.70
N THR A 769 -18.87 -24.18 -17.90
CA THR A 769 -18.62 -23.28 -16.77
C THR A 769 -18.02 -21.97 -17.28
N SER A 770 -18.51 -20.82 -16.81
CA SER A 770 -17.91 -19.54 -17.19
C SER A 770 -16.53 -19.39 -16.53
N PRO A 771 -15.49 -18.87 -17.23
CA PRO A 771 -14.20 -18.57 -16.60
C PRO A 771 -14.31 -17.66 -15.38
N SER A 772 -15.27 -16.72 -15.37
CA SER A 772 -15.51 -15.82 -14.23
C SER A 772 -16.04 -16.52 -12.97
N GLU A 773 -16.61 -17.72 -13.11
CA GLU A 773 -17.10 -18.55 -11.99
C GLU A 773 -16.00 -19.38 -11.32
N ILE A 774 -14.76 -19.33 -11.86
CA ILE A 774 -13.63 -20.11 -11.39
C ILE A 774 -12.54 -19.16 -10.88
N THR A 775 -12.05 -19.44 -9.67
CA THR A 775 -10.83 -18.81 -9.15
C THR A 775 -9.82 -19.87 -8.75
N ILE A 776 -8.55 -19.62 -9.08
CA ILE A 776 -7.42 -20.45 -8.67
C ILE A 776 -6.67 -19.75 -7.55
N LEU A 777 -6.49 -20.45 -6.43
CA LEU A 777 -5.77 -19.98 -5.25
C LEU A 777 -4.48 -20.75 -5.03
N THR A 778 -3.46 -20.06 -4.57
CA THR A 778 -2.20 -20.65 -4.11
C THR A 778 -1.63 -19.86 -2.93
N PHE A 779 -0.69 -20.44 -2.20
CA PHE A 779 -0.02 -19.78 -1.07
C PHE A 779 1.25 -19.03 -1.51
N TYR A 780 1.71 -19.20 -2.76
CA TYR A 780 3.02 -18.74 -3.21
C TYR A 780 2.92 -17.89 -4.48
N SER A 781 3.58 -16.73 -4.48
CA SER A 781 3.60 -15.82 -5.63
C SER A 781 4.28 -16.44 -6.87
N GLY A 782 5.35 -17.23 -6.67
CA GLY A 782 5.99 -17.99 -7.75
C GLY A 782 5.04 -19.00 -8.40
N GLN A 783 4.23 -19.70 -7.60
CA GLN A 783 3.22 -20.62 -8.12
C GLN A 783 2.11 -19.87 -8.86
N LYS A 784 1.67 -18.72 -8.36
CA LYS A 784 0.70 -17.85 -9.05
C LYS A 784 1.20 -17.49 -10.44
N ALA A 785 2.43 -16.97 -10.54
CA ALA A 785 3.04 -16.59 -11.82
C ALA A 785 3.18 -17.79 -12.76
N CYS A 786 3.55 -18.97 -12.24
CA CYS A 786 3.61 -20.21 -13.01
C CYS A 786 2.26 -20.60 -13.61
N ILE A 787 1.18 -20.54 -12.81
CA ILE A 787 -0.18 -20.85 -13.27
C ILE A 787 -0.66 -19.82 -14.31
N GLU A 788 -0.46 -18.52 -14.07
CA GLU A 788 -0.82 -17.45 -15.02
C GLU A 788 -0.10 -17.64 -16.37
N HIS A 789 1.19 -17.98 -16.34
CA HIS A 789 1.96 -18.27 -17.54
C HIS A 789 1.38 -19.45 -18.34
N ARG A 790 1.03 -20.55 -17.66
CA ARG A 790 0.43 -21.75 -18.30
C ARG A 790 -0.97 -21.48 -18.85
N LEU A 791 -1.77 -20.66 -18.17
CA LEU A 791 -3.10 -20.25 -18.66
C LEU A 791 -2.98 -19.46 -19.97
N ARG A 792 -2.01 -18.53 -20.09
CA ARG A 792 -1.78 -17.75 -21.32
C ARG A 792 -1.42 -18.60 -22.54
N GLN A 793 -0.85 -19.78 -22.32
CA GLN A 793 -0.50 -20.73 -23.38
C GLN A 793 -1.69 -21.60 -23.83
N THR A 794 -2.82 -21.55 -23.11
CA THR A 794 -3.97 -22.43 -23.38
C THR A 794 -4.90 -21.80 -24.43
N PRO A 795 -5.19 -22.46 -25.57
CA PRO A 795 -6.10 -21.94 -26.59
C PRO A 795 -7.50 -21.69 -26.04
N GLY A 796 -8.05 -20.48 -26.26
CA GLY A 796 -9.38 -20.09 -25.77
C GLY A 796 -9.38 -19.39 -24.40
N ALA A 797 -8.27 -19.36 -23.68
CA ALA A 797 -8.07 -18.55 -22.48
C ALA A 797 -7.64 -17.12 -22.84
N GLY A 798 -8.42 -16.41 -23.66
CA GLY A 798 -8.17 -15.01 -24.03
C GLY A 798 -8.11 -14.06 -22.81
N HIS A 799 -8.26 -12.75 -22.99
CA HIS A 799 -8.20 -11.75 -21.89
C HIS A 799 -9.25 -11.92 -20.77
N LEU A 800 -10.09 -12.97 -20.82
CA LEU A 800 -11.17 -13.35 -19.90
C LEU A 800 -10.88 -14.69 -19.17
N GLY A 801 -9.61 -14.98 -18.84
CA GLY A 801 -9.22 -16.15 -18.05
C GLY A 801 -9.72 -16.11 -16.60
N PRO A 802 -9.53 -17.20 -15.82
CA PRO A 802 -9.93 -17.25 -14.42
C PRO A 802 -9.06 -16.30 -13.60
N GLU A 803 -9.58 -15.83 -12.48
CA GLU A 803 -8.76 -15.07 -11.52
C GLU A 803 -7.76 -16.01 -10.84
N VAL A 804 -6.48 -15.65 -10.85
CA VAL A 804 -5.42 -16.36 -10.11
C VAL A 804 -4.90 -15.43 -9.01
N GLN A 805 -4.97 -15.86 -7.76
CA GLN A 805 -4.55 -15.05 -6.63
C GLN A 805 -3.84 -15.86 -5.55
N THR A 806 -3.03 -15.16 -4.75
CA THR A 806 -2.58 -15.72 -3.47
C THR A 806 -3.72 -15.70 -2.46
N VAL A 807 -3.68 -16.59 -1.46
CA VAL A 807 -4.70 -16.61 -0.38
C VAL A 807 -4.86 -15.25 0.28
N ASP A 808 -3.75 -14.58 0.60
CA ASP A 808 -3.73 -13.26 1.25
C ASP A 808 -4.39 -12.18 0.34
N GLY A 809 -4.20 -12.27 -0.97
CA GLY A 809 -4.77 -11.36 -1.97
C GLY A 809 -6.26 -11.57 -2.26
N TYR A 810 -6.84 -12.70 -1.85
CA TYR A 810 -8.22 -13.08 -2.19
C TYR A 810 -9.22 -13.00 -1.02
N GLN A 811 -8.79 -12.51 0.14
CA GLN A 811 -9.69 -12.32 1.28
C GLN A 811 -10.84 -11.36 0.96
N GLY A 812 -12.02 -11.64 1.50
CA GLY A 812 -13.25 -10.88 1.28
C GLY A 812 -13.98 -11.25 -0.01
N ARG A 813 -13.30 -11.91 -0.95
CA ARG A 813 -13.89 -12.41 -2.19
C ARG A 813 -14.42 -13.84 -2.03
N GLU A 814 -15.24 -14.26 -2.97
CA GLU A 814 -15.83 -15.59 -3.08
C GLU A 814 -16.10 -15.91 -4.54
N ASN A 815 -16.14 -17.20 -4.89
CA ASN A 815 -16.53 -17.64 -6.23
C ASN A 815 -17.32 -18.95 -6.19
N ARG A 816 -17.94 -19.33 -7.31
CA ARG A 816 -18.67 -20.58 -7.44
C ARG A 816 -17.74 -21.78 -7.25
N ILE A 817 -16.58 -21.74 -7.90
CA ILE A 817 -15.58 -22.81 -7.91
C ILE A 817 -14.22 -22.26 -7.47
N ILE A 818 -13.59 -22.94 -6.51
CA ILE A 818 -12.24 -22.63 -6.05
C ILE A 818 -11.33 -23.84 -6.26
N LEU A 819 -10.22 -23.63 -6.96
CA LEU A 819 -9.15 -24.60 -7.16
C LEU A 819 -7.94 -24.16 -6.34
N ILE A 820 -7.46 -24.99 -5.41
CA ILE A 820 -6.33 -24.66 -4.52
C ILE A 820 -5.11 -25.48 -4.90
N SER A 821 -3.99 -24.81 -5.16
CA SER A 821 -2.65 -25.39 -5.22
C SER A 821 -1.95 -25.25 -3.87
N ILE A 822 -1.63 -26.36 -3.22
CA ILE A 822 -0.87 -26.40 -1.97
C ILE A 822 0.61 -26.12 -2.23
N THR A 823 1.15 -26.52 -3.38
CA THR A 823 2.53 -26.31 -3.85
C THR A 823 3.59 -27.10 -3.07
N ARG A 824 3.50 -27.17 -1.73
CA ARG A 824 4.53 -27.76 -0.87
C ARG A 824 4.54 -29.29 -0.92
N SER A 825 5.62 -29.81 -1.49
CA SER A 825 6.04 -31.21 -1.60
C SER A 825 7.58 -31.26 -1.67
N PRO A 826 8.29 -31.14 -0.53
CA PRO A 826 9.76 -31.17 -0.49
C PRO A 826 10.31 -32.48 -1.06
N GLU A 827 11.41 -32.41 -1.81
CA GLU A 827 12.05 -33.60 -2.37
C GLU A 827 12.68 -34.48 -1.27
N ASP A 828 13.33 -33.86 -0.28
CA ASP A 828 13.83 -34.54 0.92
C ASP A 828 12.67 -34.83 1.90
N ARG A 829 12.16 -36.06 1.85
CA ARG A 829 11.04 -36.52 2.68
C ARG A 829 11.37 -36.66 4.16
N THR A 830 12.64 -36.62 4.54
CA THR A 830 13.04 -36.64 5.96
C THR A 830 12.83 -35.28 6.63
N LYS A 831 12.65 -34.21 5.85
CA LYS A 831 12.44 -32.83 6.32
C LYS A 831 11.12 -32.27 5.79
N PRO A 832 9.97 -32.70 6.33
CA PRO A 832 8.68 -32.18 5.94
C PRO A 832 8.59 -30.68 6.24
N ASP A 833 8.05 -29.91 5.31
CA ASP A 833 7.92 -28.47 5.45
C ASP A 833 6.63 -27.97 4.80
N SER A 834 5.82 -27.29 5.61
CA SER A 834 4.54 -26.69 5.24
C SER A 834 4.65 -25.23 4.84
N GLY A 835 5.73 -24.51 5.18
CA GLY A 835 5.84 -23.07 4.98
C GLY A 835 4.59 -22.33 5.49
N PHE A 836 3.93 -21.55 4.62
CA PHE A 836 2.74 -20.75 4.97
C PHE A 836 1.48 -21.58 5.29
N LEU A 837 1.49 -22.89 5.01
CA LEU A 837 0.34 -23.77 5.25
C LEU A 837 0.16 -24.15 6.73
N ASN A 838 1.10 -23.77 7.60
CA ASN A 838 0.97 -23.93 9.06
C ASN A 838 0.15 -22.80 9.72
N ASP A 839 -0.26 -21.79 8.96
CA ASP A 839 -1.08 -20.70 9.44
C ASP A 839 -2.57 -21.07 9.30
N LEU A 840 -3.22 -21.32 10.44
CA LEU A 840 -4.64 -21.66 10.51
C LEU A 840 -5.52 -20.61 9.83
N ARG A 841 -5.18 -19.33 9.95
CA ARG A 841 -5.98 -18.22 9.41
C ARG A 841 -6.01 -18.27 7.89
N ARG A 842 -4.86 -18.56 7.26
CA ARG A 842 -4.75 -18.74 5.80
C ARG A 842 -5.49 -19.98 5.32
N ALA A 843 -5.43 -21.08 6.07
CA ALA A 843 -6.21 -22.28 5.76
C ALA A 843 -7.72 -22.00 5.79
N ILE A 844 -8.22 -21.35 6.85
CA ILE A 844 -9.63 -20.94 6.96
C ILE A 844 -10.02 -20.03 5.79
N VAL A 845 -9.17 -19.07 5.42
CA VAL A 845 -9.43 -18.20 4.28
C VAL A 845 -9.57 -19.02 3.02
N ALA A 846 -8.59 -19.87 2.69
CA ALA A 846 -8.60 -20.66 1.45
C ALA A 846 -9.83 -21.58 1.36
N LEU A 847 -10.18 -22.27 2.45
CA LEU A 847 -11.30 -23.23 2.51
C LEU A 847 -12.69 -22.59 2.47
N SER A 848 -12.81 -21.30 2.82
CA SER A 848 -14.11 -20.62 2.99
C SER A 848 -14.56 -19.74 1.82
N ARG A 849 -13.81 -19.73 0.71
CA ARG A 849 -14.13 -18.99 -0.52
C ARG A 849 -15.12 -19.66 -1.48
N PRO A 850 -15.22 -21.00 -1.58
CA PRO A 850 -16.08 -21.62 -2.58
C PRO A 850 -17.55 -21.60 -2.17
N ARG A 851 -18.43 -21.44 -3.15
CA ARG A 851 -19.88 -21.59 -2.97
C ARG A 851 -20.39 -22.98 -3.31
N HIS A 852 -19.85 -23.64 -4.34
CA HIS A 852 -20.36 -24.93 -4.86
C HIS A 852 -19.31 -26.05 -4.85
N LEU A 853 -18.08 -25.76 -5.30
CA LEU A 853 -17.02 -26.77 -5.46
C LEU A 853 -15.67 -26.25 -4.95
N LEU A 854 -15.03 -27.07 -4.13
CA LEU A 854 -13.66 -26.93 -3.66
C LEU A 854 -12.81 -28.10 -4.17
N VAL A 855 -11.74 -27.81 -4.91
CA VAL A 855 -10.74 -28.81 -5.30
C VAL A 855 -9.39 -28.42 -4.73
N ILE A 856 -8.79 -29.30 -3.91
CA ILE A 856 -7.46 -29.14 -3.32
C ILE A 856 -6.50 -30.08 -4.06
N LEU A 857 -5.38 -29.54 -4.55
CA LEU A 857 -4.30 -30.31 -5.15
C LEU A 857 -3.05 -30.14 -4.28
N GLY A 858 -2.46 -31.24 -3.82
CA GLY A 858 -1.27 -31.15 -3.01
C GLY A 858 -0.84 -32.44 -2.32
N ASP A 859 0.35 -32.39 -1.72
CA ASP A 859 0.95 -33.46 -0.95
C ASP A 859 0.41 -33.49 0.49
N MET A 860 -0.58 -34.35 0.70
CA MET A 860 -1.18 -34.58 2.02
C MET A 860 -0.16 -35.17 3.00
N GLN A 861 0.72 -36.06 2.56
CA GLN A 861 1.67 -36.72 3.44
C GLN A 861 2.68 -35.72 4.03
N ASN A 862 3.18 -34.79 3.22
CA ASN A 862 4.04 -33.70 3.69
C ASN A 862 3.32 -32.85 4.75
N LEU A 863 2.07 -32.44 4.49
CA LEU A 863 1.28 -31.64 5.44
C LEU A 863 1.11 -32.34 6.79
N LEU A 864 0.77 -33.64 6.79
CA LEU A 864 0.56 -34.43 8.00
C LEU A 864 1.85 -34.77 8.76
N ALA A 865 2.99 -34.78 8.07
CA ALA A 865 4.30 -34.96 8.68
C ALA A 865 4.92 -33.65 9.20
N SER A 866 4.40 -32.50 8.77
CA SER A 866 4.92 -31.17 9.11
C SER A 866 4.25 -30.52 10.32
N SER A 867 4.70 -29.30 10.66
CA SER A 867 4.08 -28.44 11.69
C SER A 867 2.61 -28.09 11.42
N ALA A 868 2.12 -28.26 10.19
CA ALA A 868 0.74 -27.96 9.81
C ALA A 868 -0.26 -29.08 10.15
N ARG A 869 0.22 -30.23 10.66
CA ARG A 869 -0.63 -31.38 11.01
C ARG A 869 -1.89 -31.03 11.80
N PRO A 870 -1.86 -30.21 12.88
CA PRO A 870 -3.06 -29.93 13.68
C PRO A 870 -4.21 -29.28 12.89
N ILE A 871 -3.90 -28.60 11.79
CA ILE A 871 -4.88 -27.94 10.94
C ILE A 871 -5.42 -28.94 9.91
N TRP A 872 -4.52 -29.55 9.14
CA TRP A 872 -4.92 -30.34 7.97
C TRP A 872 -5.43 -31.72 8.34
N SER A 873 -5.05 -32.30 9.48
CA SER A 873 -5.70 -33.52 9.97
C SER A 873 -7.18 -33.29 10.26
N GLU A 874 -7.52 -32.09 10.74
CA GLU A 874 -8.90 -31.75 11.08
C GLU A 874 -9.77 -31.52 9.85
N VAL A 875 -9.18 -30.94 8.79
CA VAL A 875 -9.80 -30.86 7.46
C VAL A 875 -10.11 -32.27 6.94
N LEU A 876 -9.11 -33.17 6.97
CA LEU A 876 -9.27 -34.54 6.48
C LEU A 876 -10.33 -35.32 7.24
N ASN A 877 -10.35 -35.21 8.58
CA ASN A 877 -11.34 -35.87 9.43
C ASN A 877 -12.79 -35.43 9.13
N ARG A 878 -12.98 -34.26 8.50
CA ARG A 878 -14.29 -33.68 8.18
C ARG A 878 -14.68 -33.80 6.71
N MET A 879 -13.77 -34.25 5.86
CA MET A 879 -14.08 -34.55 4.47
C MET A 879 -14.93 -35.82 4.38
N GLU A 880 -16.03 -35.78 3.63
CA GLU A 880 -16.85 -36.97 3.37
C GLU A 880 -16.15 -37.95 2.43
N ALA A 881 -15.48 -37.41 1.40
CA ALA A 881 -14.69 -38.19 0.45
C ALA A 881 -13.22 -38.25 0.90
N SER A 882 -12.65 -39.45 0.92
CA SER A 882 -11.21 -39.62 1.16
C SER A 882 -10.39 -38.98 0.04
N PRO A 883 -9.20 -38.42 0.32
CA PRO A 883 -8.28 -37.95 -0.71
C PRO A 883 -7.96 -39.04 -1.73
N MET A 884 -7.93 -38.66 -3.01
CA MET A 884 -7.74 -39.59 -4.13
C MET A 884 -6.43 -39.33 -4.86
N ASP A 885 -5.85 -40.37 -5.47
CA ASP A 885 -4.68 -40.29 -6.36
C ASP A 885 -5.05 -39.87 -7.79
N TYR A 886 -6.30 -39.45 -8.02
CA TYR A 886 -6.83 -38.97 -9.30
C TYR A 886 -7.94 -37.94 -9.09
N ILE A 887 -8.20 -37.12 -10.11
CA ILE A 887 -9.36 -36.22 -10.19
C ILE A 887 -10.49 -36.95 -10.93
N PRO A 888 -11.63 -37.25 -10.27
CA PRO A 888 -12.80 -37.79 -10.95
C PRO A 888 -13.48 -36.68 -11.76
N VAL A 889 -13.58 -36.88 -13.08
CA VAL A 889 -14.36 -36.02 -13.95
C VAL A 889 -15.47 -36.82 -14.63
N PHE A 890 -16.60 -36.18 -14.88
CA PHE A 890 -17.80 -36.84 -15.40
C PHE A 890 -18.18 -36.29 -16.77
N CYS A 891 -18.58 -37.18 -17.67
CA CYS A 891 -19.17 -36.75 -18.94
C CYS A 891 -20.60 -36.25 -18.71
N LYS A 892 -20.94 -35.03 -19.14
CA LYS A 892 -22.30 -34.50 -19.05
C LYS A 892 -23.34 -35.37 -19.77
N ALA A 893 -22.97 -35.97 -20.90
CA ALA A 893 -23.87 -36.78 -21.72
C ALA A 893 -24.02 -38.22 -21.20
N HIS A 894 -22.93 -38.84 -20.75
CA HIS A 894 -22.91 -40.28 -20.45
C HIS A 894 -22.82 -40.60 -18.96
N LYS A 895 -22.61 -39.60 -18.10
CA LYS A 895 -22.45 -39.72 -16.65
C LYS A 895 -21.35 -40.73 -16.21
N SER A 896 -20.46 -41.12 -17.11
CA SER A 896 -19.33 -41.99 -16.80
C SER A 896 -18.21 -41.21 -16.11
N GLU A 897 -17.63 -41.81 -15.08
CA GLU A 897 -16.45 -41.31 -14.38
C GLU A 897 -15.19 -41.56 -15.22
N ILE A 898 -14.33 -40.56 -15.30
CA ILE A 898 -13.00 -40.63 -15.90
C ILE A 898 -11.99 -40.16 -14.86
N ARG A 899 -10.91 -40.93 -14.73
CA ARG A 899 -9.89 -40.73 -13.71
C ARG A 899 -8.67 -40.04 -14.32
N ILE A 900 -8.39 -38.81 -13.88
CA ILE A 900 -7.25 -38.02 -14.35
C ILE A 900 -6.14 -38.04 -13.29
N ARG A 901 -5.00 -38.66 -13.63
CA ARG A 901 -3.86 -38.84 -12.70
C ARG A 901 -2.67 -37.95 -13.02
N GLN A 902 -2.50 -37.62 -14.29
CA GLN A 902 -1.34 -36.86 -14.78
C GLN A 902 -1.75 -35.87 -15.87
N PRO A 903 -0.95 -34.81 -16.12
CA PRO A 903 -1.26 -33.80 -17.14
C PRO A 903 -1.57 -34.39 -18.52
N GLY A 904 -0.87 -35.47 -18.92
CA GLY A 904 -1.11 -36.13 -20.20
C GLY A 904 -2.50 -36.78 -20.33
N ASP A 905 -3.20 -37.05 -19.24
CA ASP A 905 -4.56 -37.62 -19.29
C ASP A 905 -5.58 -36.59 -19.81
N TRP A 906 -5.34 -35.29 -19.64
CA TRP A 906 -6.20 -34.24 -20.20
C TRP A 906 -6.27 -34.28 -21.73
N ALA A 907 -5.19 -34.71 -22.39
CA ALA A 907 -5.18 -34.90 -23.84
C ALA A 907 -6.20 -35.95 -24.31
N LYS A 908 -6.56 -36.92 -23.46
CA LYS A 908 -7.61 -37.91 -23.76
C LYS A 908 -9.00 -37.28 -23.82
N LEU A 909 -9.19 -36.13 -23.19
CA LEU A 909 -10.43 -35.35 -23.14
C LEU A 909 -10.44 -34.17 -24.11
N ALA A 910 -9.26 -33.72 -24.58
CA ALA A 910 -9.14 -32.61 -25.52
C ALA A 910 -9.99 -32.84 -26.79
N GLY A 911 -10.81 -31.84 -27.14
CA GLY A 911 -11.74 -31.91 -28.28
C GLY A 911 -12.96 -32.82 -28.09
N LYS A 912 -13.19 -33.35 -26.88
CA LYS A 912 -14.32 -34.24 -26.55
C LYS A 912 -15.22 -33.65 -25.46
N GLY A 913 -16.48 -34.08 -25.41
CA GLY A 913 -17.52 -33.66 -24.45
C GLY A 913 -17.40 -34.35 -23.10
N GLY A 914 -16.17 -34.65 -22.69
CA GLY A 914 -15.87 -35.34 -21.45
C GLY A 914 -15.83 -36.87 -21.51
N CYS A 915 -15.86 -37.54 -22.67
CA CYS A 915 -15.50 -38.96 -22.81
C CYS A 915 -15.25 -39.37 -24.27
N SER A 916 -14.85 -40.63 -24.52
CA SER A 916 -14.64 -41.17 -25.88
C SER A 916 -15.83 -41.92 -26.48
N MET A 917 -16.98 -41.99 -25.77
CA MET A 917 -18.19 -42.66 -26.26
C MET A 917 -18.87 -41.87 -27.39
N ARG A 918 -19.74 -42.51 -28.18
CA ARG A 918 -20.57 -41.81 -29.18
C ARG A 918 -21.57 -40.90 -28.48
N CYS A 919 -21.74 -39.67 -28.96
CA CYS A 919 -22.50 -38.61 -28.30
C CYS A 919 -23.96 -39.00 -27.97
N GLY A 920 -24.68 -39.62 -28.91
CA GLY A 920 -26.02 -40.18 -28.70
C GLY A 920 -27.13 -39.16 -28.36
N ARG A 921 -26.79 -37.90 -28.06
CA ARG A 921 -27.74 -36.82 -27.77
C ARG A 921 -28.62 -36.51 -28.99
N PRO A 922 -29.88 -36.10 -28.78
CA PRO A 922 -30.78 -35.69 -29.87
C PRO A 922 -30.17 -34.51 -30.63
N THR A 923 -30.26 -34.54 -31.96
CA THR A 923 -29.96 -33.38 -32.81
C THR A 923 -31.20 -32.52 -32.98
N ALA A 924 -31.05 -31.29 -33.49
CA ALA A 924 -32.18 -30.41 -33.78
C ALA A 924 -33.12 -30.96 -34.88
N ALA A 925 -32.72 -32.02 -35.58
CA ALA A 925 -33.58 -32.74 -36.52
C ALA A 925 -34.35 -33.85 -35.80
N GLN A 926 -35.68 -33.90 -35.98
CA GLN A 926 -36.57 -34.85 -35.32
C GLN A 926 -36.10 -36.31 -35.53
N GLY A 927 -35.85 -37.02 -34.42
CA GLY A 927 -35.51 -38.45 -34.41
C GLY A 927 -34.05 -38.82 -34.66
N ALA A 928 -33.17 -37.89 -35.04
CA ALA A 928 -31.76 -38.19 -35.33
C ALA A 928 -30.84 -38.01 -34.10
N THR A 929 -30.05 -39.03 -33.79
CA THR A 929 -29.04 -39.01 -32.72
C THR A 929 -27.66 -38.62 -33.24
N CYS A 930 -26.87 -37.93 -32.42
CA CYS A 930 -25.54 -37.48 -32.82
C CYS A 930 -24.55 -38.66 -32.95
N GLY A 931 -24.07 -38.92 -34.18
CA GLY A 931 -23.09 -39.99 -34.48
C GLY A 931 -21.63 -39.65 -34.18
N ARG A 932 -21.31 -38.40 -33.79
CA ARG A 932 -19.94 -37.98 -33.46
C ARG A 932 -19.49 -38.58 -32.13
N LYS A 933 -18.16 -38.66 -31.91
CA LYS A 933 -17.62 -38.85 -30.55
C LYS A 933 -18.15 -37.73 -29.65
N CYS A 934 -18.34 -38.03 -28.37
CA CYS A 934 -18.87 -37.09 -27.39
C CYS A 934 -18.12 -35.76 -27.52
N HIS A 935 -18.86 -34.64 -27.57
CA HIS A 935 -18.33 -33.31 -27.84
C HIS A 935 -18.99 -32.26 -26.93
N GLY A 936 -18.29 -31.16 -26.62
CA GLY A 936 -18.90 -30.00 -25.98
C GLY A 936 -19.87 -29.28 -26.93
N GLY A 937 -20.91 -28.62 -26.41
CA GLY A 937 -21.86 -27.83 -27.21
C GLY A 937 -23.08 -28.60 -27.77
N SER A 938 -23.84 -27.93 -28.67
CA SER A 938 -25.07 -28.44 -29.29
C SER A 938 -24.79 -29.47 -30.39
N CYS A 939 -25.68 -30.46 -30.52
CA CYS A 939 -25.52 -31.54 -31.49
C CYS A 939 -25.98 -31.09 -32.88
N LYS A 940 -25.03 -30.96 -33.82
CA LYS A 940 -25.33 -30.72 -35.25
C LYS A 940 -25.59 -32.06 -35.94
N PRO A 941 -26.56 -32.16 -36.88
CA PRO A 941 -26.81 -33.37 -37.64
C PRO A 941 -25.56 -33.78 -38.45
N THR A 942 -25.26 -35.07 -38.46
CA THR A 942 -24.23 -35.68 -39.32
C THR A 942 -24.79 -35.77 -40.74
N VAL A 943 -24.52 -34.77 -41.58
CA VAL A 943 -24.75 -34.90 -43.03
C VAL A 943 -23.58 -35.70 -43.61
N GLY A 944 -23.85 -36.85 -44.20
CA GLY A 944 -22.84 -37.64 -44.88
C GLY A 944 -23.29 -39.04 -45.32
N ALA A 945 -24.14 -39.11 -46.34
CA ALA A 945 -24.04 -40.02 -47.50
C ALA A 945 -25.34 -40.01 -48.31
N MET A 946 -25.21 -39.91 -49.64
CA MET A 946 -26.24 -40.00 -50.69
C MET A 946 -27.18 -38.81 -50.87
N PHE A 947 -26.72 -37.83 -51.67
CA PHE A 947 -27.46 -37.38 -52.86
C PHE A 947 -26.43 -37.01 -53.92
N THR A 948 -26.17 -37.93 -54.84
CA THR A 948 -25.77 -37.56 -56.20
C THR A 948 -27.04 -37.03 -56.85
N ASP A 949 -27.11 -35.73 -57.09
CA ASP A 949 -27.83 -35.25 -58.27
C ASP A 949 -27.36 -33.86 -58.65
N SER A 950 -26.89 -33.81 -59.89
CA SER A 950 -26.68 -32.63 -60.71
C SER A 950 -27.89 -31.69 -60.62
N ASN A 951 -27.74 -30.54 -59.96
CA ASN A 951 -28.45 -29.28 -60.27
C ASN A 951 -28.02 -28.09 -59.37
N ALA A 952 -26.76 -28.04 -58.92
CA ALA A 952 -26.22 -26.90 -58.18
C ALA A 952 -25.39 -25.94 -59.06
N GLN A 953 -25.67 -25.92 -60.37
CA GLN A 953 -25.14 -24.92 -61.31
C GLN A 953 -26.22 -23.93 -61.78
N THR A 954 -27.45 -24.03 -61.27
CA THR A 954 -28.60 -23.21 -61.72
C THR A 954 -29.16 -22.27 -60.63
N ILE A 955 -28.54 -22.21 -59.44
CA ILE A 955 -29.01 -21.36 -58.32
C ILE A 955 -28.00 -20.27 -57.94
N LEU A 956 -26.74 -20.37 -58.40
CA LEU A 956 -25.71 -19.33 -58.20
C LEU A 956 -25.76 -18.18 -59.22
N GLU A 957 -26.74 -18.15 -60.13
CA GLU A 957 -26.97 -17.07 -61.09
C GLU A 957 -28.25 -16.25 -60.84
N ARG A 958 -28.90 -16.35 -59.67
CA ARG A 958 -30.17 -15.62 -59.42
C ARG A 958 -30.30 -14.78 -58.15
N ILE A 959 -29.22 -14.50 -57.42
CA ILE A 959 -29.24 -13.46 -56.37
C ILE A 959 -28.00 -12.59 -56.48
N SER A 960 -27.87 -11.95 -57.63
CA SER A 960 -27.17 -10.69 -57.81
C SER A 960 -28.19 -9.68 -58.31
N SER A 961 -28.97 -9.10 -57.40
CA SER A 961 -29.72 -7.87 -57.62
C SER A 961 -29.67 -6.97 -56.37
N PRO A 962 -29.37 -5.68 -56.52
CA PRO A 962 -29.24 -4.73 -55.42
C PRO A 962 -30.60 -4.12 -55.11
N GLN A 963 -31.37 -4.71 -54.19
CA GLN A 963 -32.60 -4.10 -53.65
C GLN A 963 -33.05 -4.83 -52.38
N ALA A 964 -32.42 -4.52 -51.25
CA ALA A 964 -32.91 -4.74 -49.89
C ALA A 964 -31.99 -3.98 -48.90
N GLN A 965 -31.86 -2.67 -49.12
CA GLN A 965 -31.28 -1.70 -48.20
C GLN A 965 -32.34 -0.62 -47.99
N GLU A 966 -33.36 -0.94 -47.22
CA GLU A 966 -34.35 -0.03 -46.63
C GLU A 966 -35.25 -0.92 -45.78
N ASP A 967 -34.96 -0.98 -44.48
CA ASP A 967 -35.85 -1.39 -43.36
C ASP A 967 -35.03 -1.79 -42.11
N LEU A 968 -34.03 -0.97 -41.76
CA LEU A 968 -33.31 -1.04 -40.48
C LEU A 968 -33.04 0.39 -39.97
N ILE A 969 -34.12 1.15 -39.77
CA ILE A 969 -34.15 2.33 -38.90
C ILE A 969 -35.54 2.35 -38.25
N ASP A 970 -35.69 1.72 -37.09
CA ASP A 970 -36.34 2.35 -35.94
C ASP A 970 -36.33 1.40 -34.73
N LEU A 971 -36.40 2.03 -33.54
CA LEU A 971 -36.53 1.44 -32.20
C LEU A 971 -35.23 1.25 -31.41
N SER A 972 -34.62 2.40 -31.10
CA SER A 972 -34.07 2.68 -29.77
C SER A 972 -35.19 3.17 -28.83
N ASP A 973 -35.45 2.42 -27.75
CA ASP A 973 -35.91 2.90 -26.44
C ASP A 973 -35.52 1.88 -25.35
#